data_AF-A0A1V4R717-F1
#
_entry.id   AF-A0A1V4R717-F1
#
_cell.length_a   1.000
_cell.length_b   1.000
_cell.length_c   1.000
_cell.angle_alpha   90.00
_cell.angle_beta   90.00
_cell.angle_gamma   90.00
#
_symmetry.space_group_name_H-M   'P 1'
#
loop_
_entity.id
_entity.type
_entity.pdbx_description
1 polymer ?
#
loop_
_entity_poly.entity_id
_entity_poly.type
_entity_poly.pdbx_seq_one_letter_code
_entity_poly.pdbx_strand_id
1 'polypeptide(L)'
;MKSIYDLFSALNSADKSYQLSLAFAFGAVGGFLPFFSLTTVLLFLVVFMLNIPIGIFIVFMTFFVSVGALLDPVFASIGYEILTYPTLNSFFTTLYNNPVALWFGFNHTITMGSVVVSLVLFYPLYILSKFVFEKYRELMQHSFENKKYLKWLNPYRNKDKQQSKPKLIRWWGLGVVSLIYALVAVFFLLFFDSLVRWGASYGLSKATSSDISIGYVNSSFSDARITFGDIKMTSDNQQNSIKSFVLDLNGKNLLRKKLDIEYIGFKDINLVSRQIKKGEKGYKELKPKEDIDFAQKLKNTLPQIEGLFDKENLNSIKETKAIKKRLDDIKTSWQTIKTQKIDKFDENLSQIKENYKAIEDRAKNIKNLEDIQKINENVKELKAKVDLLKKDISNIKQRYKTDKQTINDDFKSIKTLPQKDIDKIIAKYSPNSNGAFNFVASYISSDVAKYRNMGYEYYNKIKPYIPKDANDTKEKVKRAKGRYIRYKMFSNMPTVTMRKFEANIIKEKSNYTSKILNISTDPKRLGAYPSGYIDGISDSFESLKVAITYDKSLKLDTKVAGLFKDSFKLDKNLELNNSKISISSLTTIKDWTKIETNLKTNFINTKFIYKKSESKTDEIIGKILNRIDNFDINGNIFVNIKKPKDTKININSNLDKAISDGFKAQLDEELDIFKSKLKTKIDEKIKEQLGDIDEKYLDGYMKGINSKDDLIAKIEKDIKEKLNPDKLKEELKNKAKKKVDDKIEKQKDKLKNKIKGLI
;
A
#
# COMPACT_ATOMS: atom_id res chain seq x y z
N MET A 1 -65.57 11.79 -58.14
CA MET A 1 -65.61 12.11 -59.59
C MET A 1 -64.38 12.93 -60.05
N LYS A 2 -64.00 14.01 -59.37
CA LYS A 2 -62.83 14.84 -59.74
C LYS A 2 -61.52 14.04 -59.89
N SER A 3 -61.20 13.16 -58.93
CA SER A 3 -59.98 12.33 -58.97
C SER A 3 -59.93 11.33 -60.13
N ILE A 4 -61.09 10.85 -60.60
CA ILE A 4 -61.18 9.94 -61.75
C ILE A 4 -60.96 10.74 -63.04
N TYR A 5 -61.59 11.91 -63.17
CA TYR A 5 -61.37 12.82 -64.30
C TYR A 5 -59.90 13.29 -64.39
N ASP A 6 -59.29 13.66 -63.26
CA ASP A 6 -57.89 14.07 -63.19
C ASP A 6 -56.94 12.92 -63.60
N LEU A 7 -57.26 11.67 -63.23
CA LEU A 7 -56.53 10.48 -63.67
C LEU A 7 -56.66 10.24 -65.19
N PHE A 8 -57.87 10.33 -65.74
CA PHE A 8 -58.10 10.19 -67.18
C PHE A 8 -57.46 11.32 -67.99
N SER A 9 -57.49 12.54 -67.47
CA SER A 9 -56.82 13.71 -68.03
C SER A 9 -55.30 13.53 -68.00
N ALA A 10 -54.74 13.06 -66.88
CA ALA A 10 -53.33 12.76 -66.75
C ALA A 10 -52.88 11.65 -67.73
N LEU A 11 -53.60 10.54 -67.86
CA LEU A 11 -53.29 9.46 -68.81
C LEU A 11 -53.31 9.94 -70.28
N ASN A 12 -54.10 10.97 -70.59
CA ASN A 12 -54.17 11.58 -71.91
C ASN A 12 -53.30 12.83 -72.09
N SER A 13 -52.62 13.28 -71.02
CA SER A 13 -51.74 14.46 -71.02
C SER A 13 -50.43 14.27 -71.79
N ALA A 14 -50.00 13.02 -71.96
CA ALA A 14 -48.80 12.70 -72.74
C ALA A 14 -49.10 12.75 -74.24
N ASP A 15 -48.19 13.30 -75.03
CA ASP A 15 -48.34 13.34 -76.48
C ASP A 15 -48.28 11.93 -77.08
N LYS A 16 -47.36 11.08 -76.59
CA LYS A 16 -47.11 9.75 -77.16
C LYS A 16 -47.17 8.63 -76.12
N SER A 17 -47.64 7.46 -76.53
CA SER A 17 -47.82 6.28 -75.66
C SER A 17 -46.52 5.84 -74.99
N TYR A 18 -45.38 5.98 -75.68
CA TYR A 18 -44.08 5.62 -75.09
C TYR A 18 -43.73 6.46 -73.85
N GLN A 19 -44.23 7.69 -73.71
CA GLN A 19 -43.94 8.53 -72.55
C GLN A 19 -44.66 8.01 -71.30
N LEU A 20 -45.88 7.48 -71.46
CA LEU A 20 -46.62 6.77 -70.42
C LEU A 20 -45.92 5.46 -70.05
N SER A 21 -45.46 4.71 -71.05
CA SER A 21 -44.73 3.45 -70.85
C SER A 21 -43.42 3.66 -70.10
N LEU A 22 -42.68 4.73 -70.43
CA LEU A 22 -41.48 5.10 -69.69
C LEU A 22 -41.83 5.51 -68.25
N ALA A 23 -42.89 6.31 -68.04
CA ALA A 23 -43.35 6.66 -66.69
C ALA A 23 -43.75 5.42 -65.86
N PHE A 24 -44.40 4.44 -66.50
CA PHE A 24 -44.73 3.16 -65.88
C PHE A 24 -43.49 2.32 -65.54
N ALA A 25 -42.59 2.14 -66.50
CA ALA A 25 -41.38 1.33 -66.32
C ALA A 25 -40.43 1.96 -65.28
N PHE A 26 -40.17 3.26 -65.36
CA PHE A 26 -39.40 3.96 -64.32
C PHE A 26 -40.13 3.99 -62.98
N GLY A 27 -41.47 4.09 -62.98
CA GLY A 27 -42.28 3.95 -61.77
C GLY A 27 -42.05 2.61 -61.08
N ALA A 28 -41.99 1.51 -61.85
CA ALA A 28 -41.64 0.19 -61.33
C ALA A 28 -40.24 0.15 -60.72
N VAL A 29 -39.22 0.67 -61.44
CA VAL A 29 -37.85 0.77 -60.92
C VAL A 29 -37.83 1.57 -59.61
N GLY A 30 -38.52 2.70 -59.56
CA GLY A 30 -38.60 3.53 -58.36
C GLY A 30 -39.32 2.88 -57.19
N GLY A 31 -40.36 2.09 -57.47
CA GLY A 31 -41.10 1.35 -56.44
C GLY A 31 -40.33 0.17 -55.88
N PHE A 32 -39.43 -0.44 -56.66
CA PHE A 32 -38.60 -1.57 -56.21
C PHE A 32 -37.34 -1.12 -55.44
N LEU A 33 -36.85 0.10 -55.68
CA LEU A 33 -35.66 0.62 -55.01
C LEU A 33 -35.96 1.15 -53.60
N PRO A 34 -35.01 1.03 -52.65
CA PRO A 34 -35.15 1.68 -51.34
C PRO A 34 -35.24 3.21 -51.48
N PHE A 35 -36.22 3.84 -50.82
CA PHE A 35 -36.55 5.26 -51.03
C PHE A 35 -35.37 6.23 -50.77
N PHE A 36 -34.59 6.03 -49.70
CA PHE A 36 -33.45 6.88 -49.33
C PHE A 36 -32.10 6.25 -49.73
N SER A 37 -31.87 6.03 -51.02
CA SER A 37 -30.58 5.55 -51.54
C SER A 37 -30.01 6.47 -52.62
N LEU A 38 -28.68 6.49 -52.77
CA LEU A 38 -28.03 7.25 -53.84
C LEU A 38 -28.51 6.78 -55.23
N THR A 39 -28.86 5.50 -55.34
CA THR A 39 -29.44 4.88 -56.54
C THR A 39 -30.80 5.51 -56.91
N THR A 40 -31.65 5.77 -55.92
CA THR A 40 -32.96 6.40 -56.13
C THR A 40 -32.81 7.88 -56.52
N VAL A 41 -31.83 8.59 -55.96
CA VAL A 41 -31.50 9.97 -56.37
C VAL A 41 -31.11 10.01 -57.85
N LEU A 42 -30.28 9.06 -58.30
CA LEU A 42 -29.91 8.96 -59.72
C LEU A 42 -31.11 8.62 -60.62
N LEU A 43 -32.01 7.74 -60.17
CA LEU A 43 -33.26 7.46 -60.87
C LEU A 43 -34.08 8.74 -61.08
N PHE A 44 -34.26 9.54 -60.02
CA PHE A 44 -34.98 10.81 -60.13
C PHE A 44 -34.30 11.75 -61.11
N LEU A 45 -32.97 11.88 -61.07
CA LEU A 45 -32.21 12.69 -62.04
C LEU A 45 -32.50 12.26 -63.48
N VAL A 46 -32.47 10.95 -63.76
CA VAL A 46 -32.82 10.41 -65.09
C VAL A 46 -34.27 10.73 -65.46
N VAL A 47 -35.22 10.47 -64.56
CA VAL A 47 -36.66 10.70 -64.81
C VAL A 47 -36.96 12.17 -65.11
N PHE A 48 -36.37 13.10 -64.36
CA PHE A 48 -36.56 14.54 -64.58
C PHE A 48 -35.87 15.05 -65.86
N MET A 49 -34.84 14.36 -66.36
CA MET A 49 -34.27 14.66 -67.67
C MET A 49 -35.15 14.18 -68.82
N LEU A 50 -36.06 13.22 -68.59
CA LEU A 50 -36.90 12.65 -69.63
C LEU A 50 -38.19 13.44 -69.83
N ASN A 51 -38.66 13.48 -71.07
CA ASN A 51 -39.96 14.06 -71.39
C ASN A 51 -41.09 13.06 -71.09
N ILE A 52 -41.34 12.81 -69.81
CA ILE A 52 -42.41 11.90 -69.34
C ILE A 52 -43.34 12.61 -68.34
N PRO A 53 -44.60 12.17 -68.18
CA PRO A 53 -45.52 12.77 -67.23
C PRO A 53 -45.16 12.38 -65.79
N ILE A 54 -44.53 13.31 -65.05
CA ILE A 54 -44.02 13.07 -63.70
C ILE A 54 -45.13 12.62 -62.73
N GLY A 55 -46.33 13.19 -62.83
CA GLY A 55 -47.47 12.77 -62.00
C GLY A 55 -47.82 11.29 -62.17
N ILE A 56 -47.74 10.77 -63.39
CA ILE A 56 -48.01 9.37 -63.70
C ILE A 56 -46.88 8.47 -63.20
N PHE A 57 -45.63 8.91 -63.36
CA PHE A 57 -44.48 8.23 -62.78
C PHE A 57 -44.64 8.07 -61.25
N ILE A 58 -45.02 9.14 -60.53
CA ILE A 58 -45.21 9.08 -59.06
C ILE A 58 -46.34 8.13 -58.67
N VAL A 59 -47.46 8.15 -59.41
CA VAL A 59 -48.59 7.23 -59.18
C VAL A 59 -48.13 5.77 -59.35
N PHE A 60 -47.46 5.45 -60.45
CA PHE A 60 -46.94 4.09 -60.65
C PHE A 60 -45.85 3.72 -59.67
N MET A 61 -44.97 4.66 -59.31
CA MET A 61 -43.96 4.45 -58.27
C MET A 61 -44.62 4.02 -56.95
N THR A 62 -45.66 4.74 -56.51
CA THR A 62 -46.38 4.43 -55.27
C THR A 62 -47.08 3.07 -55.35
N PHE A 63 -47.68 2.74 -56.49
CA PHE A 63 -48.25 1.41 -56.74
C PHE A 63 -47.17 0.31 -56.65
N PHE A 64 -46.04 0.51 -57.30
CA PHE A 64 -44.95 -0.47 -57.33
C PHE A 64 -44.15 -0.54 -56.02
N VAL A 65 -44.26 0.43 -55.10
CA VAL A 65 -43.74 0.28 -53.73
C VAL A 65 -44.43 -0.90 -53.03
N SER A 66 -45.76 -1.01 -53.16
CA SER A 66 -46.50 -2.14 -52.58
C SER A 66 -46.13 -3.47 -53.25
N VAL A 67 -45.96 -3.47 -54.57
CA VAL A 67 -45.49 -4.65 -55.31
C VAL A 67 -44.06 -5.02 -54.91
N GLY A 68 -43.17 -4.03 -54.77
CA GLY A 68 -41.79 -4.21 -54.33
C GLY A 68 -41.70 -4.84 -52.95
N ALA A 69 -42.52 -4.39 -51.99
CA ALA A 69 -42.59 -4.98 -50.66
C ALA A 69 -42.99 -6.47 -50.68
N LEU A 70 -43.82 -6.91 -51.63
CA LEU A 70 -44.15 -8.32 -51.84
C LEU A 70 -42.99 -9.10 -52.50
N LEU A 71 -42.19 -8.42 -53.32
CA LEU A 71 -41.03 -9.00 -54.02
C LEU A 71 -39.72 -8.95 -53.22
N ASP A 72 -39.69 -8.29 -52.05
CA ASP A 72 -38.52 -8.20 -51.17
C ASP A 72 -37.82 -9.55 -50.91
N PRO A 73 -38.52 -10.67 -50.65
CA PRO A 73 -37.87 -11.99 -50.52
C PRO A 73 -37.14 -12.43 -51.80
N VAL A 74 -37.70 -12.12 -52.97
CA VAL A 74 -37.10 -12.42 -54.27
C VAL A 74 -35.86 -11.55 -54.49
N PHE A 75 -35.96 -10.25 -54.20
CA PHE A 75 -34.83 -9.33 -54.26
C PHE A 75 -33.70 -9.78 -53.32
N ALA A 76 -34.02 -10.14 -52.08
CA ALA A 76 -33.03 -10.62 -51.12
C ALA A 76 -32.31 -11.91 -51.59
N SER A 77 -33.04 -12.82 -52.24
CA SER A 77 -32.47 -14.07 -52.78
C SER A 77 -31.53 -13.80 -53.95
N ILE A 78 -32.01 -13.08 -54.97
CA ILE A 78 -31.22 -12.75 -56.17
C ILE A 78 -29.98 -11.92 -55.79
N GLY A 79 -30.15 -10.92 -54.93
CA GLY A 79 -29.03 -10.10 -54.49
C GLY A 79 -28.03 -10.88 -53.66
N TYR A 80 -28.45 -11.89 -52.89
CA TYR A 80 -27.51 -12.78 -52.20
C TYR A 80 -26.65 -13.55 -53.19
N GLU A 81 -27.26 -14.26 -54.14
CA GLU A 81 -26.54 -15.06 -55.15
C GLU A 81 -25.50 -14.23 -55.90
N ILE A 82 -25.87 -13.02 -56.33
CA ILE A 82 -24.97 -12.11 -57.04
C ILE A 82 -23.82 -11.66 -56.14
N LEU A 83 -24.12 -11.19 -54.93
CA LEU A 83 -23.11 -10.67 -54.01
C LEU A 83 -22.13 -11.75 -53.53
N THR A 84 -22.54 -13.02 -53.50
CA THR A 84 -21.68 -14.14 -53.11
C THR A 84 -21.07 -14.91 -54.27
N TYR A 85 -21.34 -14.51 -55.52
CA TYR A 85 -20.80 -15.20 -56.70
C TYR A 85 -19.27 -15.11 -56.74
N PRO A 86 -18.54 -16.25 -56.76
CA PRO A 86 -17.07 -16.26 -56.58
C PRO A 86 -16.31 -15.37 -57.57
N THR A 87 -16.68 -15.40 -58.85
CA THR A 87 -16.02 -14.60 -59.91
C THR A 87 -16.19 -13.09 -59.72
N LEU A 88 -17.29 -12.66 -59.07
CA LEU A 88 -17.56 -11.24 -58.80
C LEU A 88 -16.95 -10.78 -57.46
N ASN A 89 -16.34 -11.67 -56.69
CA ASN A 89 -15.81 -11.33 -55.36
C ASN A 89 -14.76 -10.20 -55.42
N SER A 90 -13.84 -10.25 -56.38
CA SER A 90 -12.81 -9.20 -56.56
C SER A 90 -13.42 -7.85 -56.95
N PHE A 91 -14.43 -7.86 -57.84
CA PHE A 91 -15.17 -6.67 -58.25
C PHE A 91 -15.89 -6.03 -57.06
N PHE A 92 -16.67 -6.80 -56.31
CA PHE A 92 -17.38 -6.28 -55.15
C PHE A 92 -16.44 -5.89 -54.02
N THR A 93 -15.31 -6.57 -53.85
CA THR A 93 -14.26 -6.17 -52.91
C THR A 93 -13.69 -4.79 -53.28
N THR A 94 -13.44 -4.54 -54.56
CA THR A 94 -12.96 -3.23 -55.04
C THR A 94 -14.01 -2.14 -54.78
N LEU A 95 -15.28 -2.39 -55.12
CA LEU A 95 -16.37 -1.46 -54.81
C LEU A 95 -16.53 -1.24 -53.30
N TYR A 96 -16.40 -2.28 -52.48
CA TYR A 96 -16.56 -2.18 -51.03
C TYR A 96 -15.48 -1.31 -50.38
N ASN A 97 -14.32 -1.17 -51.02
CA ASN A 97 -13.24 -0.31 -50.56
C ASN A 97 -13.28 1.11 -51.17
N ASN A 98 -14.21 1.39 -52.08
CA ASN A 98 -14.47 2.73 -52.60
C ASN A 98 -15.52 3.44 -51.72
N PRO A 99 -15.19 4.59 -51.09
CA PRO A 99 -16.12 5.31 -50.22
C PRO A 99 -17.45 5.66 -50.90
N VAL A 100 -17.41 6.12 -52.15
CA VAL A 100 -18.59 6.57 -52.90
C VAL A 100 -19.52 5.39 -53.18
N ALA A 101 -18.97 4.23 -53.57
CA ALA A 101 -19.75 3.03 -53.87
C ALA A 101 -20.52 2.52 -52.63
N LEU A 102 -19.97 2.64 -51.41
CA LEU A 102 -20.66 2.24 -50.18
C LEU A 102 -21.98 2.98 -49.93
N TRP A 103 -22.13 4.21 -50.44
CA TRP A 103 -23.36 5.01 -50.29
C TRP A 103 -24.51 4.55 -51.21
N PHE A 104 -24.21 3.80 -52.27
CA PHE A 104 -25.23 3.13 -53.09
C PHE A 104 -25.88 1.95 -52.37
N GLY A 105 -25.29 1.48 -51.27
CA GLY A 105 -25.82 0.34 -50.51
C GLY A 105 -25.81 -0.96 -51.30
N PHE A 106 -24.96 -1.09 -52.33
CA PHE A 106 -24.92 -2.25 -53.22
C PHE A 106 -24.69 -3.57 -52.46
N ASN A 107 -24.01 -3.52 -51.31
CA ASN A 107 -23.71 -4.70 -50.52
C ASN A 107 -24.88 -5.20 -49.66
N HIS A 108 -26.05 -4.56 -49.74
CA HIS A 108 -27.29 -5.02 -49.13
C HIS A 108 -28.06 -5.90 -50.12
N THR A 109 -28.48 -7.10 -49.69
CA THR A 109 -29.07 -8.09 -50.62
C THR A 109 -30.35 -7.61 -51.29
N ILE A 110 -31.28 -6.96 -50.57
CA ILE A 110 -32.51 -6.44 -51.18
C ILE A 110 -32.18 -5.34 -52.20
N THR A 111 -31.24 -4.46 -51.89
CA THR A 111 -30.85 -3.35 -52.77
C THR A 111 -30.20 -3.87 -54.05
N MET A 112 -29.28 -4.83 -53.93
CA MET A 112 -28.65 -5.43 -55.11
C MET A 112 -29.67 -6.18 -55.98
N GLY A 113 -30.51 -6.99 -55.35
CA GLY A 113 -31.53 -7.76 -56.07
C GLY A 113 -32.57 -6.86 -56.73
N SER A 114 -33.02 -5.80 -56.06
CA SER A 114 -34.00 -4.89 -56.64
C SER A 114 -33.43 -4.09 -57.81
N VAL A 115 -32.16 -3.67 -57.75
CA VAL A 115 -31.46 -3.05 -58.90
C VAL A 115 -31.42 -4.02 -60.09
N VAL A 116 -31.00 -5.26 -59.87
CA VAL A 116 -30.85 -6.25 -60.96
C VAL A 116 -32.20 -6.63 -61.54
N VAL A 117 -33.20 -6.91 -60.71
CA VAL A 117 -34.55 -7.23 -61.16
C VAL A 117 -35.17 -6.04 -61.89
N SER A 118 -34.94 -4.81 -61.40
CA SER A 118 -35.38 -3.59 -62.08
C SER A 118 -34.78 -3.47 -63.48
N LEU A 119 -33.48 -3.71 -63.64
CA LEU A 119 -32.81 -3.66 -64.95
C LEU A 119 -33.36 -4.71 -65.92
N VAL A 120 -33.60 -5.93 -65.44
CA VAL A 120 -34.16 -7.03 -66.25
C VAL A 120 -35.61 -6.77 -66.64
N LEU A 121 -36.44 -6.28 -65.71
CA LEU A 121 -37.87 -6.06 -65.93
C LEU A 121 -38.17 -4.75 -66.65
N PHE A 122 -37.25 -3.77 -66.68
CA PHE A 122 -37.50 -2.46 -67.28
C PHE A 122 -37.98 -2.55 -68.73
N TYR A 123 -37.26 -3.29 -69.58
CA TYR A 123 -37.58 -3.38 -71.00
C TYR A 123 -38.87 -4.19 -71.27
N PRO A 124 -39.10 -5.37 -70.65
CA PRO A 124 -40.39 -6.06 -70.72
C PRO A 124 -41.57 -5.19 -70.27
N LEU A 125 -41.45 -4.51 -69.12
CA LEU A 125 -42.52 -3.64 -68.61
C LEU A 125 -42.77 -2.47 -69.56
N TYR A 126 -41.73 -1.90 -70.17
CA TYR A 126 -41.88 -0.84 -71.16
C TYR A 126 -42.64 -1.32 -72.41
N ILE A 127 -42.29 -2.47 -73.00
CA ILE A 127 -42.99 -2.99 -74.19
C ILE A 127 -44.44 -3.33 -73.88
N LEU A 128 -44.67 -4.08 -72.79
CA LEU A 128 -46.01 -4.52 -72.40
C LEU A 128 -46.90 -3.31 -72.11
N SER A 129 -46.41 -2.36 -71.32
CA SER A 129 -47.17 -1.13 -71.03
C SER A 129 -47.38 -0.28 -72.28
N LYS A 130 -46.42 -0.23 -73.22
CA LYS A 130 -46.60 0.45 -74.51
C LYS A 130 -47.74 -0.14 -75.32
N PHE A 131 -47.78 -1.46 -75.47
CA PHE A 131 -48.88 -2.15 -76.14
C PHE A 131 -50.22 -1.85 -75.45
N VAL A 132 -50.26 -1.93 -74.12
CA VAL A 132 -51.48 -1.66 -73.33
C VAL A 132 -51.92 -0.20 -73.50
N PHE A 133 -51.01 0.77 -73.42
CA PHE A 133 -51.35 2.20 -73.56
C PHE A 133 -51.75 2.57 -74.98
N GLU A 134 -51.15 1.96 -76.01
CA GLU A 134 -51.57 2.12 -77.42
C GLU A 134 -52.98 1.59 -77.62
N LYS A 135 -53.27 0.36 -77.18
CA LYS A 135 -54.62 -0.22 -77.26
C LYS A 135 -55.66 0.54 -76.44
N TYR A 136 -55.30 0.97 -75.23
CA TYR A 136 -56.15 1.84 -74.41
C TYR A 136 -56.51 3.13 -75.15
N ARG A 137 -55.53 3.79 -75.79
CA ARG A 137 -55.77 5.03 -76.53
C ARG A 137 -56.66 4.81 -77.75
N GLU A 138 -56.44 3.74 -78.52
CA GLU A 138 -57.31 3.36 -79.65
C GLU A 138 -58.76 3.14 -79.20
N LEU A 139 -58.97 2.34 -78.14
CA LEU A 139 -60.31 2.03 -77.62
C LEU A 139 -61.01 3.25 -77.03
N MET A 140 -60.26 4.12 -76.32
CA MET A 140 -60.80 5.35 -75.78
C MET A 140 -61.15 6.34 -76.90
N GLN A 141 -60.27 6.52 -77.89
CA GLN A 141 -60.53 7.38 -79.04
C GLN A 141 -61.80 6.93 -79.79
N HIS A 142 -61.89 5.64 -80.11
CA HIS A 142 -63.09 5.06 -80.73
C HIS A 142 -64.35 5.26 -79.86
N SER A 143 -64.24 5.10 -78.54
CA SER A 143 -65.35 5.29 -77.61
C SER A 143 -65.82 6.74 -77.52
N PHE A 144 -64.89 7.70 -77.54
CA PHE A 144 -65.18 9.14 -77.53
C PHE A 144 -65.76 9.63 -78.86
N GLU A 145 -65.35 9.05 -79.99
CA GLU A 145 -65.85 9.40 -81.33
C GLU A 145 -67.25 8.83 -81.59
N ASN A 146 -67.56 7.61 -81.10
CA ASN A 146 -68.81 6.92 -81.43
C ASN A 146 -69.95 7.11 -80.41
N LYS A 147 -69.67 7.46 -79.15
CA LYS A 147 -70.73 7.68 -78.13
C LYS A 147 -71.10 9.15 -78.01
N LYS A 148 -72.35 9.48 -78.38
CA LYS A 148 -72.89 10.85 -78.46
C LYS A 148 -72.71 11.68 -77.18
N TYR A 149 -72.82 11.06 -76.00
CA TYR A 149 -72.65 11.70 -74.69
C TYR A 149 -71.19 11.83 -74.22
N LEU A 150 -70.22 11.17 -74.86
CA LEU A 150 -68.79 11.28 -74.55
C LEU A 150 -68.07 12.29 -75.45
N LYS A 151 -68.66 12.70 -76.58
CA LYS A 151 -68.04 13.63 -77.55
C LYS A 151 -67.60 14.98 -76.96
N TRP A 152 -68.28 15.48 -75.93
CA TRP A 152 -67.91 16.75 -75.26
C TRP A 152 -66.70 16.59 -74.33
N LEU A 153 -66.41 15.36 -73.88
CA LEU A 153 -65.26 14.99 -73.04
C LEU A 153 -64.06 14.49 -73.84
N ASN A 154 -64.15 14.43 -75.17
CA ASN A 154 -63.12 13.85 -76.04
C ASN A 154 -61.81 14.66 -75.96
N PRO A 155 -60.75 14.15 -75.30
CA PRO A 155 -59.48 14.87 -75.17
C PRO A 155 -58.67 14.88 -76.49
N TYR A 156 -59.13 14.18 -77.54
CA TYR A 156 -58.47 14.04 -78.83
C TYR A 156 -59.01 14.98 -79.91
N ARG A 157 -60.08 15.75 -79.64
CA ARG A 157 -60.85 16.51 -80.63
C ARG A 157 -60.11 17.63 -81.38
N ASN A 158 -58.90 18.03 -80.92
CA ASN A 158 -58.12 19.15 -81.48
C ASN A 158 -56.65 18.81 -81.82
N LYS A 159 -56.27 17.52 -81.99
CA LYS A 159 -54.86 17.10 -82.16
C LYS A 159 -54.33 17.05 -83.62
N ASP A 160 -54.99 17.70 -84.59
CA ASP A 160 -54.60 17.68 -86.01
C ASP A 160 -53.52 18.71 -86.44
N LYS A 161 -52.81 19.36 -85.50
CA LYS A 161 -51.69 20.25 -85.85
C LYS A 161 -50.35 19.54 -85.67
N GLN A 162 -49.61 19.42 -86.78
CA GLN A 162 -48.22 18.91 -86.93
C GLN A 162 -47.52 18.58 -85.59
N GLN A 163 -47.59 17.30 -85.21
CA GLN A 163 -46.86 16.79 -84.04
C GLN A 163 -45.36 16.81 -84.31
N SER A 164 -44.68 17.87 -83.87
CA SER A 164 -43.21 17.85 -83.77
C SER A 164 -42.77 16.61 -83.00
N LYS A 165 -41.69 15.92 -83.43
CA LYS A 165 -41.16 14.77 -82.68
C LYS A 165 -40.79 15.27 -81.27
N PRO A 166 -41.51 14.86 -80.20
CA PRO A 166 -41.18 15.32 -78.87
C PRO A 166 -39.76 14.87 -78.55
N LYS A 167 -38.89 15.81 -78.16
CA LYS A 167 -37.53 15.49 -77.73
C LYS A 167 -37.61 14.56 -76.52
N LEU A 168 -36.84 13.48 -76.53
CA LEU A 168 -36.80 12.50 -75.44
C LEU A 168 -36.25 13.12 -74.15
N ILE A 169 -35.28 14.04 -74.29
CA ILE A 169 -34.60 14.72 -73.18
C ILE A 169 -35.07 16.18 -73.08
N ARG A 170 -35.41 16.61 -71.86
CA ARG A 170 -35.69 18.00 -71.47
C ARG A 170 -34.59 18.50 -70.53
N TRP A 171 -33.56 19.12 -71.09
CA TRP A 171 -32.44 19.67 -70.30
C TRP A 171 -32.87 20.70 -69.24
N TRP A 172 -33.99 21.40 -69.44
CA TRP A 172 -34.58 22.27 -68.40
C TRP A 172 -34.95 21.50 -67.13
N GLY A 173 -35.42 20.26 -67.25
CA GLY A 173 -35.78 19.42 -66.10
C GLY A 173 -34.57 19.12 -65.20
N LEU A 174 -33.39 18.92 -65.80
CA LEU A 174 -32.12 18.85 -65.07
C LEU A 174 -31.85 20.16 -64.32
N GLY A 175 -31.99 21.31 -65.02
CA GLY A 175 -31.79 22.63 -64.43
C GLY A 175 -32.68 22.89 -63.20
N VAL A 176 -33.96 22.51 -63.27
CA VAL A 176 -34.91 22.66 -62.14
C VAL A 176 -34.51 21.77 -60.96
N VAL A 177 -34.18 20.50 -61.20
CA VAL A 177 -33.78 19.60 -60.12
C VAL A 177 -32.46 20.03 -59.49
N SER A 178 -31.47 20.39 -60.31
CA SER A 178 -30.20 20.94 -59.84
C SER A 178 -30.42 22.23 -59.04
N LEU A 179 -31.33 23.11 -59.47
CA LEU A 179 -31.70 24.31 -58.72
C LEU A 179 -32.37 23.97 -57.39
N ILE A 180 -33.29 23.00 -57.34
CA ILE A 180 -33.92 22.54 -56.09
C ILE A 180 -32.86 22.01 -55.12
N TYR A 181 -31.97 21.12 -55.58
CA TYR A 181 -30.89 20.61 -54.74
C TYR A 181 -29.91 21.71 -54.31
N ALA A 182 -29.60 22.67 -55.18
CA ALA A 182 -28.77 23.81 -54.85
C ALA A 182 -29.44 24.71 -53.79
N LEU A 183 -30.74 24.99 -53.91
CA LEU A 183 -31.51 25.74 -52.92
C LEU A 183 -31.57 25.00 -51.59
N VAL A 184 -31.78 23.69 -51.59
CA VAL A 184 -31.73 22.86 -50.39
C VAL A 184 -30.34 22.90 -49.76
N ALA A 185 -29.28 22.78 -50.56
CA ALA A 185 -27.90 22.85 -50.07
C ALA A 185 -27.60 24.23 -49.48
N VAL A 186 -27.98 25.32 -50.14
CA VAL A 186 -27.84 26.70 -49.63
C VAL A 186 -28.65 26.89 -48.35
N PHE A 187 -29.89 26.40 -48.30
CA PHE A 187 -30.70 26.43 -47.08
C PHE A 187 -29.98 25.72 -45.93
N PHE A 188 -29.45 24.50 -46.15
CA PHE A 188 -28.68 23.82 -45.13
C PHE A 188 -27.42 24.61 -44.77
N LEU A 189 -26.66 25.13 -45.72
CA LEU A 189 -25.46 25.93 -45.42
C LEU A 189 -25.77 27.17 -44.56
N LEU A 190 -26.90 27.83 -44.78
CA LEU A 190 -27.31 29.03 -44.03
C LEU A 190 -27.93 28.71 -42.66
N PHE A 191 -28.70 27.63 -42.56
CA PHE A 191 -29.52 27.34 -41.39
C PHE A 191 -29.04 26.14 -40.57
N PHE A 192 -27.99 25.41 -40.99
CA PHE A 192 -27.51 24.21 -40.29
C PHE A 192 -27.23 24.47 -38.82
N ASP A 193 -26.44 25.49 -38.48
CA ASP A 193 -26.10 25.80 -37.10
C ASP A 193 -27.32 26.15 -36.25
N SER A 194 -28.27 26.89 -36.82
CA SER A 194 -29.53 27.25 -36.15
C SER A 194 -30.41 26.01 -35.91
N LEU A 195 -30.53 25.13 -36.90
CA LEU A 195 -31.29 23.88 -36.80
C LEU A 195 -30.65 22.92 -35.80
N VAL A 196 -29.32 22.81 -35.80
CA VAL A 196 -28.59 21.97 -34.83
C VAL A 196 -28.72 22.54 -33.42
N ARG A 197 -28.58 23.86 -33.24
CA ARG A 197 -28.79 24.51 -31.92
C ARG A 197 -30.18 24.22 -31.38
N TRP A 198 -31.21 24.43 -32.20
CA TRP A 198 -32.60 24.16 -31.82
C TRP A 198 -32.83 22.68 -31.50
N GLY A 199 -32.43 21.79 -32.41
CA GLY A 199 -32.62 20.35 -32.27
C GLY A 199 -31.86 19.75 -31.09
N ALA A 200 -30.62 20.18 -30.86
CA ALA A 200 -29.81 19.75 -29.74
C ALA A 200 -30.37 20.28 -28.41
N SER A 201 -30.75 21.56 -28.32
CA SER A 201 -31.35 22.12 -27.09
C SER A 201 -32.64 21.37 -26.74
N TYR A 202 -33.56 21.23 -27.70
CA TYR A 202 -34.82 20.52 -27.49
C TYR A 202 -34.61 19.02 -27.14
N GLY A 203 -33.76 18.34 -27.91
CA GLY A 203 -33.51 16.91 -27.73
C GLY A 203 -32.83 16.60 -26.40
N LEU A 204 -31.83 17.39 -26.01
CA LEU A 204 -31.14 17.23 -24.74
C LEU A 204 -32.05 17.60 -23.56
N SER A 205 -32.86 18.66 -23.66
CA SER A 205 -33.80 19.01 -22.60
C SER A 205 -34.79 17.88 -22.33
N LYS A 206 -35.30 17.27 -23.41
CA LYS A 206 -36.22 16.12 -23.32
C LYS A 206 -35.53 14.87 -22.77
N ALA A 207 -34.29 14.61 -23.16
CA ALA A 207 -33.54 13.43 -22.72
C ALA A 207 -33.10 13.51 -21.24
N THR A 208 -32.79 14.71 -20.75
CA THR A 208 -32.27 14.93 -19.39
C THR A 208 -33.32 15.37 -18.39
N SER A 209 -34.55 15.66 -18.83
CA SER A 209 -35.61 16.27 -18.00
C SER A 209 -35.15 17.58 -17.33
N SER A 210 -34.20 18.28 -17.94
CA SER A 210 -33.63 19.54 -17.46
C SER A 210 -33.74 20.58 -18.57
N ASP A 211 -33.82 21.87 -18.25
CA ASP A 211 -33.83 22.90 -19.28
C ASP A 211 -32.40 23.16 -19.78
N ILE A 212 -32.15 22.81 -21.04
CA ILE A 212 -30.85 22.96 -21.69
C ILE A 212 -30.95 24.06 -22.75
N SER A 213 -30.15 25.11 -22.55
CA SER A 213 -29.94 26.17 -23.53
C SER A 213 -28.53 26.14 -24.06
N ILE A 214 -28.38 26.40 -25.36
CA ILE A 214 -27.11 26.44 -26.07
C ILE A 214 -27.00 27.84 -26.69
N GLY A 215 -25.97 28.61 -26.35
CA GLY A 215 -25.79 29.97 -26.86
C GLY A 215 -25.56 30.01 -28.36
N TYR A 216 -24.57 29.25 -28.84
CA TYR A 216 -24.24 29.16 -30.25
C TYR A 216 -23.78 27.77 -30.67
N VAL A 217 -23.92 27.51 -31.97
CA VAL A 217 -23.34 26.37 -32.68
C VAL A 217 -22.56 26.93 -33.86
N ASN A 218 -21.37 26.40 -34.11
CA ASN A 218 -20.56 26.74 -35.27
C ASN A 218 -20.06 25.44 -35.91
N SER A 219 -20.36 25.25 -37.19
CA SER A 219 -20.00 24.03 -37.92
C SER A 219 -19.06 24.33 -39.09
N SER A 220 -17.99 23.55 -39.21
CA SER A 220 -17.11 23.50 -40.38
C SER A 220 -17.35 22.19 -41.14
N PHE A 221 -17.88 22.28 -42.35
CA PHE A 221 -18.12 21.11 -43.21
C PHE A 221 -16.85 20.54 -43.82
N SER A 222 -15.83 21.37 -44.10
CA SER A 222 -14.54 20.91 -44.64
C SER A 222 -13.76 20.07 -43.64
N ASP A 223 -13.79 20.49 -42.38
CA ASP A 223 -13.09 19.81 -41.29
C ASP A 223 -13.98 18.78 -40.59
N ALA A 224 -15.26 18.69 -40.97
CA ALA A 224 -16.28 17.91 -40.28
C ALA A 224 -16.27 18.12 -38.75
N ARG A 225 -16.13 19.40 -38.36
CA ARG A 225 -16.03 19.84 -36.97
C ARG A 225 -17.27 20.64 -36.57
N ILE A 226 -17.79 20.41 -35.38
CA ILE A 226 -18.88 21.19 -34.79
C ILE A 226 -18.51 21.65 -33.38
N THR A 227 -18.79 22.92 -33.09
CA THR A 227 -18.54 23.55 -31.80
C THR A 227 -19.83 24.10 -31.22
N PHE A 228 -20.15 23.71 -30.00
CA PHE A 228 -21.24 24.23 -29.21
C PHE A 228 -20.65 25.13 -28.12
N GLY A 229 -21.27 26.27 -27.87
CA GLY A 229 -20.80 27.21 -26.84
C GLY A 229 -21.91 27.71 -25.93
N ASP A 230 -21.50 28.11 -24.73
CA ASP A 230 -22.36 28.63 -23.67
C ASP A 230 -23.56 27.71 -23.38
N ILE A 231 -23.27 26.42 -23.19
CA ILE A 231 -24.28 25.43 -22.84
C ILE A 231 -24.63 25.61 -21.37
N LYS A 232 -25.90 25.79 -21.05
CA LYS A 232 -26.41 25.93 -19.68
C LYS A 232 -27.48 24.86 -19.45
N MET A 233 -27.35 24.15 -18.34
CA MET A 233 -28.30 23.13 -17.91
C MET A 233 -28.88 23.53 -16.56
N THR A 234 -30.19 23.78 -16.54
CA THR A 234 -30.94 24.20 -15.36
C THR A 234 -31.81 23.06 -14.86
N SER A 235 -31.63 22.66 -13.60
CA SER A 235 -32.40 21.61 -12.93
C SER A 235 -32.58 21.97 -11.46
N ASP A 236 -33.81 21.91 -10.94
CA ASP A 236 -34.14 22.19 -9.53
C ASP A 236 -33.50 23.49 -8.97
N ASN A 237 -33.60 24.60 -9.72
CA ASN A 237 -33.01 25.91 -9.37
C ASN A 237 -31.46 25.94 -9.33
N GLN A 238 -30.78 24.90 -9.80
CA GLN A 238 -29.33 24.88 -9.99
C GLN A 238 -28.98 25.00 -11.47
N GLN A 239 -27.94 25.78 -11.77
CA GLN A 239 -27.49 26.04 -13.14
C GLN A 239 -26.04 25.58 -13.31
N ASN A 240 -25.86 24.44 -13.97
CA ASN A 240 -24.54 24.00 -14.44
C ASN A 240 -24.27 24.59 -15.82
N SER A 241 -23.00 24.79 -16.17
CA SER A 241 -22.65 25.33 -17.48
C SER A 241 -21.42 24.67 -18.08
N ILE A 242 -21.34 24.67 -19.41
CA ILE A 242 -20.19 24.22 -20.19
C ILE A 242 -19.88 25.35 -21.16
N LYS A 243 -18.68 25.93 -21.07
CA LYS A 243 -18.30 27.05 -21.93
C LYS A 243 -18.20 26.65 -23.40
N SER A 244 -17.58 25.51 -23.68
CA SER A 244 -17.49 24.99 -25.04
C SER A 244 -17.41 23.47 -25.09
N PHE A 245 -18.11 22.89 -26.06
CA PHE A 245 -18.00 21.50 -26.46
C PHE A 245 -17.61 21.44 -27.94
N VAL A 246 -16.56 20.70 -28.27
CA VAL A 246 -16.06 20.53 -29.64
C VAL A 246 -16.08 19.06 -30.00
N LEU A 247 -16.64 18.74 -31.17
CA LEU A 247 -16.58 17.43 -31.79
C LEU A 247 -15.92 17.58 -33.16
N ASP A 248 -14.81 16.87 -33.34
CA ASP A 248 -14.03 16.87 -34.57
C ASP A 248 -13.96 15.45 -35.15
N LEU A 249 -14.36 15.31 -36.41
CA LEU A 249 -14.52 14.03 -37.07
C LEU A 249 -13.65 13.99 -38.33
N ASN A 250 -13.09 12.83 -38.65
CA ASN A 250 -12.41 12.68 -39.93
C ASN A 250 -13.43 12.49 -41.06
N GLY A 251 -13.71 13.57 -41.79
CA GLY A 251 -14.68 13.56 -42.91
C GLY A 251 -14.43 12.47 -43.96
N LYS A 252 -13.17 12.20 -44.31
CA LYS A 252 -12.81 11.15 -45.29
C LYS A 252 -13.15 9.75 -44.79
N ASN A 253 -12.98 9.49 -43.50
CA ASN A 253 -13.32 8.21 -42.88
C ASN A 253 -14.83 8.09 -42.62
N LEU A 254 -15.52 9.18 -42.31
CA LEU A 254 -16.99 9.20 -42.25
C LEU A 254 -17.62 8.78 -43.57
N LEU A 255 -17.09 9.27 -44.70
CA LEU A 255 -17.53 8.83 -46.05
C LEU A 255 -17.32 7.33 -46.28
N ARG A 256 -16.38 6.70 -45.57
CA ARG A 256 -16.14 5.25 -45.57
C ARG A 256 -17.02 4.50 -44.55
N LYS A 257 -18.01 5.15 -43.96
CA LYS A 257 -18.85 4.63 -42.86
C LYS A 257 -18.02 4.20 -41.64
N LYS A 258 -16.90 4.90 -41.39
CA LYS A 258 -16.04 4.73 -40.22
C LYS A 258 -16.21 5.94 -39.31
N LEU A 259 -16.55 5.70 -38.04
CA LEU A 259 -16.64 6.76 -37.05
C LEU A 259 -15.24 6.99 -36.47
N ASP A 260 -14.47 7.85 -37.12
CA ASP A 260 -13.15 8.27 -36.66
C ASP A 260 -13.26 9.68 -36.08
N ILE A 261 -13.27 9.75 -34.75
CA ILE A 261 -13.36 10.98 -33.98
C ILE A 261 -11.94 11.42 -33.67
N GLU A 262 -11.52 12.52 -34.28
CA GLU A 262 -10.17 13.06 -34.10
C GLU A 262 -10.03 13.74 -32.75
N TYR A 263 -11.05 14.49 -32.34
CA TYR A 263 -11.03 15.22 -31.08
C TYR A 263 -12.43 15.40 -30.49
N ILE A 264 -12.55 15.15 -29.20
CA ILE A 264 -13.68 15.57 -28.36
C ILE A 264 -13.13 16.48 -27.27
N GLY A 265 -13.64 17.69 -27.15
CA GLY A 265 -13.18 18.67 -26.17
C GLY A 265 -14.31 19.24 -25.36
N PHE A 266 -14.20 19.22 -24.04
CA PHE A 266 -15.04 20.00 -23.14
C PHE A 266 -14.19 21.04 -22.41
N LYS A 267 -14.52 22.32 -22.60
CA LYS A 267 -13.86 23.43 -21.93
C LYS A 267 -14.75 23.99 -20.83
N ASP A 268 -14.17 24.14 -19.65
CA ASP A 268 -14.75 24.78 -18.47
C ASP A 268 -16.18 24.25 -18.14
N ILE A 269 -16.28 22.97 -17.76
CA ILE A 269 -17.52 22.39 -17.22
C ILE A 269 -17.66 22.89 -15.77
N ASN A 270 -18.52 23.86 -15.54
CA ASN A 270 -18.81 24.43 -14.22
C ASN A 270 -19.98 23.70 -13.56
N LEU A 271 -19.71 23.08 -12.41
CA LEU A 271 -20.70 22.35 -11.62
C LEU A 271 -20.98 23.09 -10.32
N VAL A 272 -22.26 23.31 -10.03
CA VAL A 272 -22.72 23.87 -8.74
C VAL A 272 -22.83 22.74 -7.72
N SER A 273 -22.41 22.96 -6.48
CA SER A 273 -22.55 21.97 -5.41
C SER A 273 -24.00 21.84 -4.96
N ARG A 274 -24.44 20.60 -4.76
CA ARG A 274 -25.72 20.32 -4.09
C ARG A 274 -25.49 20.50 -2.59
N GLN A 275 -26.30 21.32 -1.93
CA GLN A 275 -26.37 21.28 -0.46
C GLN A 275 -26.92 19.91 -0.06
N ILE A 276 -26.03 19.00 0.33
CA ILE A 276 -26.42 17.72 0.91
C ILE A 276 -27.13 18.07 2.22
N LYS A 277 -28.45 17.81 2.31
CA LYS A 277 -29.16 17.86 3.60
C LYS A 277 -28.42 16.91 4.54
N LYS A 278 -27.83 17.44 5.62
CA LYS A 278 -27.28 16.68 6.74
C LYS A 278 -28.31 15.63 7.17
N GLY A 279 -28.17 14.38 6.73
CA GLY A 279 -29.19 13.36 7.01
C GLY A 279 -29.05 12.03 6.28
N GLU A 280 -28.28 11.94 5.20
CA GLU A 280 -28.07 10.65 4.53
C GLU A 280 -27.09 9.77 5.31
N LYS A 281 -27.69 8.91 6.15
CA LYS A 281 -27.19 7.67 6.77
C LYS A 281 -25.67 7.54 6.74
N GLY A 282 -25.03 8.18 7.71
CA GLY A 282 -23.71 7.78 8.16
C GLY A 282 -23.71 6.27 8.42
N TYR A 283 -22.79 5.57 7.76
CA TYR A 283 -22.56 4.15 7.97
C TYR A 283 -22.54 3.85 9.47
N LYS A 284 -23.28 2.83 9.93
CA LYS A 284 -23.19 2.34 11.30
C LYS A 284 -21.72 2.08 11.62
N GLU A 285 -21.17 2.85 12.56
CA GLU A 285 -19.88 2.56 13.17
C GLU A 285 -19.90 1.10 13.63
N LEU A 286 -18.98 0.30 13.09
CA LEU A 286 -18.72 -1.02 13.62
C LEU A 286 -18.19 -0.80 15.04
N LYS A 287 -18.81 -1.46 16.02
CA LYS A 287 -18.35 -1.43 17.41
C LYS A 287 -16.85 -1.78 17.43
N PRO A 288 -16.00 -1.00 18.10
CA PRO A 288 -14.60 -1.37 18.32
C PRO A 288 -14.56 -2.77 18.91
N LYS A 289 -13.78 -3.68 18.31
CA LYS A 289 -13.45 -4.95 18.94
C LYS A 289 -12.43 -4.70 20.02
N GLU A 290 -12.59 -5.43 21.14
CA GLU A 290 -11.81 -5.42 22.38
C GLU A 290 -10.51 -4.64 22.33
N ASP A 291 -10.39 -3.66 23.25
CA ASP A 291 -9.16 -2.94 23.53
C ASP A 291 -8.02 -3.94 23.63
N ILE A 292 -6.97 -3.71 22.85
CA ILE A 292 -5.73 -4.48 22.98
C ILE A 292 -5.17 -4.15 24.37
N ASP A 293 -5.49 -4.98 25.37
CA ASP A 293 -5.04 -4.78 26.74
C ASP A 293 -3.57 -5.17 26.88
N PHE A 294 -2.74 -4.26 26.37
CA PHE A 294 -1.30 -4.30 26.46
C PHE A 294 -0.84 -4.20 27.93
N ALA A 295 -1.63 -3.54 28.79
CA ALA A 295 -1.37 -3.42 30.21
C ALA A 295 -1.37 -4.79 30.91
N GLN A 296 -2.28 -5.68 30.51
CA GLN A 296 -2.39 -7.02 31.08
C GLN A 296 -1.23 -7.94 30.66
N LYS A 297 -0.70 -7.78 29.44
CA LYS A 297 0.53 -8.49 29.00
C LYS A 297 1.79 -7.96 29.71
N LEU A 298 1.87 -6.66 30.00
CA LEU A 298 3.01 -6.05 30.70
C LEU A 298 2.99 -6.29 32.22
N LYS A 299 1.80 -6.31 32.85
CA LYS A 299 1.66 -6.62 34.28
C LYS A 299 2.08 -8.05 34.63
N ASN A 300 1.94 -8.98 33.70
CA ASN A 300 2.23 -10.39 33.93
C ASN A 300 3.68 -10.79 33.62
N THR A 301 4.53 -9.86 33.19
CA THR A 301 5.90 -10.18 32.74
C THR A 301 6.96 -10.08 33.83
N LEU A 302 6.76 -9.23 34.86
CA LEU A 302 7.70 -9.09 35.98
C LEU A 302 7.12 -9.66 37.28
N PRO A 303 7.82 -10.58 37.97
CA PRO A 303 7.36 -11.14 39.24
C PRO A 303 7.40 -10.10 40.37
N GLN A 304 6.50 -10.24 41.35
CA GLN A 304 6.54 -9.43 42.57
C GLN A 304 7.75 -9.79 43.43
N ILE A 305 8.50 -8.76 43.88
CA ILE A 305 9.76 -8.93 44.60
C ILE A 305 9.56 -9.67 45.94
N GLU A 306 8.45 -9.47 46.65
CA GLU A 306 8.20 -10.15 47.94
C GLU A 306 8.20 -11.68 47.81
N GLY A 307 7.54 -12.24 46.79
CA GLY A 307 7.41 -13.70 46.62
C GLY A 307 8.57 -14.36 45.87
N LEU A 308 9.57 -13.58 45.43
CA LEU A 308 10.71 -14.09 44.66
C LEU A 308 11.71 -14.83 45.55
N PHE A 309 11.94 -14.32 46.77
CA PHE A 309 12.91 -14.86 47.72
C PHE A 309 12.51 -16.20 48.32
N ASP A 310 11.22 -16.52 48.33
CA ASP A 310 10.70 -17.79 48.85
C ASP A 310 10.71 -18.90 47.78
N LYS A 311 10.73 -18.52 46.51
CA LYS A 311 10.66 -19.44 45.36
C LYS A 311 12.02 -19.67 44.70
N GLU A 312 12.92 -18.68 44.74
CA GLU A 312 14.24 -18.75 44.12
C GLU A 312 15.33 -19.03 45.18
N ASN A 313 16.14 -20.06 44.92
CA ASN A 313 17.29 -20.40 45.76
C ASN A 313 18.46 -19.47 45.45
N LEU A 314 18.50 -18.30 46.08
CA LEU A 314 19.50 -17.25 45.83
C LEU A 314 20.88 -17.68 46.30
N ASN A 315 21.84 -17.69 45.37
CA ASN A 315 23.21 -18.11 45.66
C ASN A 315 23.91 -17.11 46.61
N SER A 316 23.61 -15.82 46.47
CA SER A 316 24.08 -14.76 47.35
C SER A 316 23.73 -15.00 48.82
N ILE A 317 22.51 -15.44 49.12
CA ILE A 317 22.07 -15.74 50.49
C ILE A 317 22.76 -17.02 51.02
N LYS A 318 22.80 -18.07 50.19
CA LYS A 318 23.43 -19.35 50.57
C LYS A 318 24.92 -19.19 50.88
N GLU A 319 25.65 -18.49 50.02
CA GLU A 319 27.07 -18.21 50.18
C GLU A 319 27.33 -17.24 51.36
N THR A 320 26.48 -16.23 51.56
CA THR A 320 26.59 -15.33 52.72
C THR A 320 26.45 -16.09 54.05
N LYS A 321 25.54 -17.07 54.13
CA LYS A 321 25.42 -17.94 55.31
C LYS A 321 26.67 -18.80 55.55
N ALA A 322 27.28 -19.32 54.49
CA ALA A 322 28.53 -20.09 54.58
C ALA A 322 29.70 -19.20 55.01
N ILE A 323 29.80 -17.99 54.47
CA ILE A 323 30.77 -16.96 54.87
C ILE A 323 30.57 -16.59 56.34
N LYS A 324 29.34 -16.32 56.79
CA LYS A 324 29.06 -16.01 58.20
C LYS A 324 29.58 -17.10 59.13
N LYS A 325 29.26 -18.36 58.83
CA LYS A 325 29.74 -19.49 59.62
C LYS A 325 31.28 -19.51 59.71
N ARG A 326 31.96 -19.31 58.58
CA ARG A 326 33.43 -19.24 58.54
C ARG A 326 33.96 -18.05 59.36
N LEU A 327 33.31 -16.90 59.31
CA LEU A 327 33.66 -15.73 60.11
C LEU A 327 33.45 -15.97 61.62
N ASP A 328 32.35 -16.62 62.01
CA ASP A 328 32.07 -17.02 63.39
C ASP A 328 33.09 -18.05 63.91
N ASP A 329 33.49 -19.01 63.06
CA ASP A 329 34.54 -19.99 63.37
C ASP A 329 35.90 -19.29 63.59
N ILE A 330 36.26 -18.32 62.72
CA ILE A 330 37.46 -17.50 62.86
C ILE A 330 37.38 -16.71 64.18
N LYS A 331 36.27 -16.02 64.46
CA LYS A 331 36.04 -15.26 65.69
C LYS A 331 36.25 -16.12 66.94
N THR A 332 35.63 -17.29 66.97
CA THR A 332 35.74 -18.25 68.09
C THR A 332 37.18 -18.76 68.25
N SER A 333 37.86 -19.06 67.14
CA SER A 333 39.26 -19.51 67.15
C SER A 333 40.20 -18.44 67.70
N TRP A 334 40.00 -17.16 67.37
CA TRP A 334 40.83 -16.05 67.85
C TRP A 334 40.56 -15.69 69.30
N GLN A 335 39.32 -15.84 69.79
CA GLN A 335 39.03 -15.77 71.22
C GLN A 335 39.76 -16.87 72.00
N THR A 336 39.79 -18.09 71.46
CA THR A 336 40.51 -19.22 72.05
C THR A 336 42.03 -19.01 72.02
N ILE A 337 42.59 -18.55 70.89
CA ILE A 337 44.02 -18.23 70.77
C ILE A 337 44.42 -17.14 71.76
N LYS A 338 43.59 -16.10 71.92
CA LYS A 338 43.86 -15.02 72.88
C LYS A 338 43.90 -15.56 74.31
N THR A 339 42.84 -16.23 74.74
CA THR A 339 42.72 -16.72 76.13
C THR A 339 43.72 -17.82 76.47
N GLN A 340 43.94 -18.79 75.57
CA GLN A 340 44.76 -19.96 75.86
C GLN A 340 46.23 -19.81 75.50
N LYS A 341 46.58 -18.97 74.51
CA LYS A 341 47.96 -18.85 74.01
C LYS A 341 48.57 -17.48 74.24
N ILE A 342 47.83 -16.40 73.97
CA ILE A 342 48.37 -15.04 74.12
C ILE A 342 48.38 -14.61 75.58
N ASP A 343 47.29 -14.76 76.33
CA ASP A 343 47.19 -14.29 77.73
C ASP A 343 48.05 -15.17 78.65
N LYS A 344 47.98 -16.50 78.51
CA LYS A 344 48.84 -17.46 79.25
C LYS A 344 50.34 -17.35 78.95
N PHE A 345 50.71 -16.64 77.89
CA PHE A 345 52.11 -16.41 77.57
C PHE A 345 52.86 -15.72 78.71
N ASP A 346 52.22 -14.82 79.45
CA ASP A 346 52.90 -14.10 80.54
C ASP A 346 53.20 -15.02 81.73
N GLU A 347 52.38 -16.05 81.95
CA GLU A 347 52.60 -17.11 82.95
C GLU A 347 53.77 -18.00 82.54
N ASN A 348 53.78 -18.48 81.28
CA ASN A 348 54.90 -19.27 80.73
C ASN A 348 56.21 -18.48 80.70
N LEU A 349 56.14 -17.18 80.40
CA LEU A 349 57.28 -16.26 80.42
C LEU A 349 57.83 -16.08 81.84
N SER A 350 56.97 -16.07 82.86
CA SER A 350 57.38 -15.94 84.26
C SER A 350 58.17 -17.16 84.71
N GLN A 351 57.74 -18.37 84.34
CA GLN A 351 58.50 -19.60 84.58
C GLN A 351 59.86 -19.59 83.86
N ILE A 352 59.93 -19.09 82.63
CA ILE A 352 61.19 -18.93 81.89
C ILE A 352 62.11 -17.89 82.57
N LYS A 353 61.55 -16.78 83.08
CA LYS A 353 62.32 -15.76 83.83
C LYS A 353 62.84 -16.30 85.16
N GLU A 354 62.07 -17.13 85.86
CA GLU A 354 62.51 -17.81 87.09
C GLU A 354 63.62 -18.83 86.79
N ASN A 355 63.45 -19.67 85.77
CA ASN A 355 64.47 -20.62 85.33
C ASN A 355 65.74 -19.88 84.89
N TYR A 356 65.59 -18.77 84.18
CA TYR A 356 66.71 -17.90 83.80
C TYR A 356 67.43 -17.34 85.04
N LYS A 357 66.71 -16.78 86.02
CA LYS A 357 67.30 -16.26 87.26
C LYS A 357 68.00 -17.34 88.07
N ALA A 358 67.39 -18.53 88.20
CA ALA A 358 68.00 -19.65 88.91
C ALA A 358 69.32 -20.10 88.23
N ILE A 359 69.36 -20.09 86.90
CA ILE A 359 70.59 -20.35 86.14
C ILE A 359 71.59 -19.21 86.31
N GLU A 360 71.16 -17.95 86.28
CA GLU A 360 71.99 -16.76 86.47
C GLU A 360 72.65 -16.74 87.86
N ASP A 361 71.88 -17.02 88.91
CA ASP A 361 72.37 -17.07 90.29
C ASP A 361 73.36 -18.23 90.50
N ARG A 362 73.13 -19.36 89.83
CA ARG A 362 74.07 -20.49 89.83
C ARG A 362 75.34 -20.16 89.04
N ALA A 363 75.22 -19.44 87.92
CA ALA A 363 76.33 -18.95 87.13
C ALA A 363 77.20 -17.94 87.89
N LYS A 364 76.62 -17.11 88.76
CA LYS A 364 77.39 -16.19 89.64
C LYS A 364 78.20 -16.93 90.72
N ASN A 365 77.75 -18.10 91.14
CA ASN A 365 78.25 -18.85 92.31
C ASN A 365 78.96 -20.17 91.99
N ILE A 366 79.55 -20.30 90.80
CA ILE A 366 80.18 -21.56 90.36
C ILE A 366 81.36 -21.96 91.25
N LYS A 367 81.37 -23.20 91.76
CA LYS A 367 82.44 -23.73 92.63
C LYS A 367 83.28 -24.84 91.98
N ASN A 368 82.71 -25.63 91.07
CA ASN A 368 83.37 -26.76 90.42
C ASN A 368 82.93 -26.96 88.95
N LEU A 369 83.52 -27.96 88.27
CA LEU A 369 83.21 -28.26 86.86
C LEU A 369 81.80 -28.88 86.68
N GLU A 370 81.27 -29.56 87.70
CA GLU A 370 79.95 -30.19 87.71
C GLU A 370 78.82 -29.15 87.68
N ASP A 371 79.02 -28.01 88.34
CA ASP A 371 78.12 -26.86 88.27
C ASP A 371 77.97 -26.32 86.83
N ILE A 372 79.04 -26.36 86.02
CA ILE A 372 78.99 -25.93 84.61
C ILE A 372 78.19 -26.93 83.75
N GLN A 373 78.33 -28.24 84.01
CA GLN A 373 77.55 -29.27 83.32
C GLN A 373 76.05 -29.10 83.59
N LYS A 374 75.67 -28.91 84.86
CA LYS A 374 74.28 -28.65 85.25
C LYS A 374 73.74 -27.33 84.68
N ILE A 375 74.56 -26.28 84.61
CA ILE A 375 74.19 -25.02 83.92
C ILE A 375 73.94 -25.28 82.43
N ASN A 376 74.79 -26.05 81.75
CA ASN A 376 74.62 -26.35 80.33
C ASN A 376 73.35 -27.16 80.04
N GLU A 377 73.03 -28.15 80.86
CA GLU A 377 71.78 -28.91 80.76
C GLU A 377 70.56 -28.00 80.95
N ASN A 378 70.57 -27.17 82.00
CA ASN A 378 69.49 -26.22 82.27
C ASN A 378 69.35 -25.15 81.18
N VAL A 379 70.46 -24.67 80.60
CA VAL A 379 70.44 -23.73 79.46
C VAL A 379 69.88 -24.40 78.21
N LYS A 380 70.20 -25.67 77.97
CA LYS A 380 69.63 -26.45 76.85
C LYS A 380 68.13 -26.63 77.01
N GLU A 381 67.66 -26.94 78.21
CA GLU A 381 66.23 -27.05 78.53
C GLU A 381 65.52 -25.68 78.41
N LEU A 382 66.14 -24.61 78.91
CA LEU A 382 65.61 -23.25 78.78
C LEU A 382 65.49 -22.81 77.31
N LYS A 383 66.52 -23.10 76.48
CA LYS A 383 66.48 -22.85 75.03
C LYS A 383 65.33 -23.61 74.36
N ALA A 384 65.15 -24.89 74.69
CA ALA A 384 64.03 -25.67 74.16
C ALA A 384 62.66 -25.06 74.52
N LYS A 385 62.49 -24.57 75.76
CA LYS A 385 61.26 -23.87 76.20
C LYS A 385 61.04 -22.54 75.46
N VAL A 386 62.11 -21.77 75.22
CA VAL A 386 62.05 -20.51 74.45
C VAL A 386 61.76 -20.76 72.97
N ASP A 387 62.35 -21.79 72.36
CA ASP A 387 62.10 -22.20 70.97
C ASP A 387 60.65 -22.63 70.76
N LEU A 388 60.04 -23.31 71.76
CA LEU A 388 58.62 -23.66 71.74
C LEU A 388 57.72 -22.41 71.73
N LEU A 389 57.99 -21.42 72.60
CA LEU A 389 57.23 -20.17 72.60
C LEU A 389 57.38 -19.40 71.28
N LYS A 390 58.58 -19.39 70.69
CA LYS A 390 58.87 -18.77 69.40
C LYS A 390 58.09 -19.44 68.27
N LYS A 391 58.07 -20.77 68.26
CA LYS A 391 57.29 -21.55 67.30
C LYS A 391 55.79 -21.28 67.45
N ASP A 392 55.29 -21.18 68.67
CA ASP A 392 53.88 -20.86 68.94
C ASP A 392 53.50 -19.46 68.45
N ILE A 393 54.30 -18.44 68.73
CA ILE A 393 54.06 -17.07 68.24
C ILE A 393 54.17 -16.99 66.71
N SER A 394 55.13 -17.67 66.10
CA SER A 394 55.26 -17.75 64.63
C SER A 394 54.03 -18.41 63.99
N ASN A 395 53.54 -19.50 64.56
CA ASN A 395 52.32 -20.17 64.09
C ASN A 395 51.09 -19.25 64.22
N ILE A 396 51.00 -18.49 65.31
CA ILE A 396 49.93 -17.50 65.52
C ILE A 396 50.01 -16.36 64.49
N LYS A 397 51.21 -15.84 64.17
CA LYS A 397 51.41 -14.83 63.12
C LYS A 397 51.02 -15.34 61.73
N GLN A 398 51.39 -16.58 61.40
CA GLN A 398 51.00 -17.18 60.12
C GLN A 398 49.47 -17.37 60.05
N ARG A 399 48.85 -17.85 61.13
CA ARG A 399 47.39 -17.98 61.21
C ARG A 399 46.68 -16.64 61.05
N TYR A 400 47.20 -15.57 61.67
CA TYR A 400 46.68 -14.21 61.53
C TYR A 400 46.65 -13.75 60.07
N LYS A 401 47.75 -13.95 59.34
CA LYS A 401 47.85 -13.56 57.93
C LYS A 401 46.83 -14.30 57.07
N THR A 402 46.71 -15.61 57.25
CA THR A 402 45.76 -16.45 56.50
C THR A 402 44.31 -16.06 56.80
N ASP A 403 43.95 -15.90 58.07
CA ASP A 403 42.57 -15.57 58.46
C ASP A 403 42.20 -14.14 58.02
N LYS A 404 43.14 -13.18 58.10
CA LYS A 404 42.93 -11.81 57.59
C LYS A 404 42.73 -11.78 56.08
N GLN A 405 43.49 -12.56 55.33
CA GLN A 405 43.28 -12.69 53.88
C GLN A 405 41.91 -13.32 53.59
N THR A 406 41.55 -14.38 54.31
CA THR A 406 40.24 -15.05 54.18
C THR A 406 39.09 -14.08 54.43
N ILE A 407 39.16 -13.28 55.51
CA ILE A 407 38.16 -12.24 55.81
C ILE A 407 38.06 -11.24 54.64
N ASN A 408 39.17 -10.72 54.13
CA ASN A 408 39.16 -9.75 53.04
C ASN A 408 38.55 -10.32 51.75
N ASP A 409 38.89 -11.56 51.39
CA ASP A 409 38.38 -12.22 50.19
C ASP A 409 36.88 -12.55 50.32
N ASP A 410 36.42 -12.88 51.53
CA ASP A 410 35.01 -13.08 51.86
C ASP A 410 34.21 -11.76 51.73
N PHE A 411 34.72 -10.65 52.27
CA PHE A 411 34.07 -9.33 52.13
C PHE A 411 34.07 -8.81 50.68
N LYS A 412 35.09 -9.12 49.87
CA LYS A 412 35.07 -8.86 48.43
C LYS A 412 34.01 -9.70 47.71
N SER A 413 33.88 -10.97 48.08
CA SER A 413 32.89 -11.88 47.49
C SER A 413 31.47 -11.40 47.79
N ILE A 414 31.19 -11.02 49.05
CA ILE A 414 29.90 -10.43 49.47
C ILE A 414 29.49 -9.23 48.62
N LYS A 415 30.43 -8.34 48.26
CA LYS A 415 30.15 -7.16 47.43
C LYS A 415 29.74 -7.48 45.98
N THR A 416 30.06 -8.66 45.48
CA THR A 416 29.84 -9.04 44.06
C THR A 416 28.75 -10.09 43.86
N LEU A 417 28.39 -10.82 44.91
CA LEU A 417 27.36 -11.87 44.88
C LEU A 417 25.95 -11.37 44.47
N PRO A 418 25.43 -10.21 44.94
CA PRO A 418 24.11 -9.73 44.57
C PRO A 418 23.93 -9.54 43.07
N GLN A 419 24.95 -8.98 42.39
CA GLN A 419 24.87 -8.66 40.97
C GLN A 419 24.66 -9.91 40.11
N LYS A 420 25.31 -11.02 40.44
CA LYS A 420 25.18 -12.28 39.70
C LYS A 420 23.78 -12.88 39.79
N ASP A 421 23.14 -12.81 40.96
CA ASP A 421 21.76 -13.28 41.13
C ASP A 421 20.77 -12.35 40.42
N ILE A 422 20.98 -11.03 40.49
CA ILE A 422 20.18 -10.04 39.76
C ILE A 422 20.25 -10.31 38.25
N ASP A 423 21.44 -10.47 37.68
CA ASP A 423 21.62 -10.72 36.25
C ASP A 423 20.91 -12.02 35.82
N LYS A 424 20.97 -13.07 36.65
CA LYS A 424 20.29 -14.35 36.40
C LYS A 424 18.77 -14.23 36.48
N ILE A 425 18.23 -13.50 37.46
CA ILE A 425 16.79 -13.26 37.60
C ILE A 425 16.30 -12.44 36.41
N ILE A 426 16.99 -11.36 36.04
CA ILE A 426 16.64 -10.54 34.88
C ILE A 426 16.65 -11.37 33.60
N ALA A 427 17.68 -12.20 33.36
CA ALA A 427 17.75 -13.04 32.18
C ALA A 427 16.62 -14.10 32.11
N LYS A 428 16.14 -14.59 33.25
CA LYS A 428 15.06 -15.58 33.34
C LYS A 428 13.66 -14.98 33.10
N TYR A 429 13.45 -13.73 33.52
CA TYR A 429 12.12 -13.08 33.50
C TYR A 429 11.97 -11.96 32.46
N SER A 430 13.04 -11.55 31.79
CA SER A 430 12.95 -10.57 30.69
C SER A 430 12.38 -11.21 29.42
N PRO A 431 11.36 -10.63 28.79
CA PRO A 431 10.84 -11.14 27.51
C PRO A 431 11.86 -10.91 26.37
N ASN A 432 12.06 -11.92 25.51
CA ASN A 432 12.80 -11.76 24.26
C ASN A 432 12.04 -10.81 23.31
N SER A 433 12.58 -9.60 23.10
CA SER A 433 11.89 -8.47 22.45
C SER A 433 11.84 -8.52 20.91
N ASN A 434 12.22 -9.62 20.27
CA ASN A 434 12.31 -9.67 18.82
C ASN A 434 10.97 -10.06 18.19
N GLY A 435 10.17 -9.06 17.78
CA GLY A 435 9.18 -9.21 16.70
C GLY A 435 7.69 -9.22 17.07
N ALA A 436 7.21 -8.46 18.06
CA ALA A 436 5.85 -8.61 18.58
C ALA A 436 4.78 -7.56 18.15
N PHE A 437 5.13 -6.50 17.41
CA PHE A 437 4.22 -5.36 17.22
C PHE A 437 3.83 -5.15 15.74
N ASN A 438 2.62 -5.56 15.38
CA ASN A 438 1.95 -5.30 14.09
C ASN A 438 0.77 -4.35 14.31
N PHE A 439 1.03 -3.18 14.90
CA PHE A 439 0.01 -2.21 15.31
C PHE A 439 -0.78 -1.67 14.12
N VAL A 440 -0.08 -1.31 13.04
CA VAL A 440 -0.73 -0.77 11.83
C VAL A 440 -1.57 -1.84 11.12
N ALA A 441 -1.05 -3.07 11.04
CA ALA A 441 -1.77 -4.17 10.40
C ALA A 441 -3.04 -4.58 11.17
N SER A 442 -3.08 -4.49 12.51
CA SER A 442 -4.27 -4.83 13.29
C SER A 442 -5.42 -3.85 13.08
N TYR A 443 -5.14 -2.54 13.01
CA TYR A 443 -6.17 -1.53 12.74
C TYR A 443 -6.67 -1.61 11.29
N ILE A 444 -5.77 -1.76 10.31
CA ILE A 444 -6.15 -1.71 8.89
C ILE A 444 -6.75 -3.02 8.38
N SER A 445 -6.33 -4.19 8.89
CA SER A 445 -6.78 -5.49 8.37
C SER A 445 -8.30 -5.71 8.49
N SER A 446 -8.95 -5.13 9.50
CA SER A 446 -10.39 -5.20 9.69
C SER A 446 -11.18 -4.38 8.64
N ASP A 447 -10.68 -3.20 8.29
CA ASP A 447 -11.28 -2.31 7.28
C ASP A 447 -11.08 -2.81 5.84
N VAL A 448 -10.01 -3.55 5.56
CA VAL A 448 -9.79 -4.08 4.20
C VAL A 448 -10.87 -5.09 3.81
N ALA A 449 -11.48 -5.81 4.76
CA ALA A 449 -12.63 -6.67 4.49
C ALA A 449 -13.84 -5.87 3.98
N LYS A 450 -14.05 -4.64 4.48
CA LYS A 450 -15.10 -3.72 4.03
C LYS A 450 -14.85 -3.28 2.59
N TYR A 451 -13.64 -2.83 2.28
CA TYR A 451 -13.29 -2.39 0.93
C TYR A 451 -13.28 -3.54 -0.10
N ARG A 452 -12.94 -4.76 0.32
CA ARG A 452 -13.09 -5.96 -0.51
C ARG A 452 -14.54 -6.21 -0.91
N ASN A 453 -15.48 -6.12 0.04
CA ASN A 453 -16.91 -6.30 -0.25
C ASN A 453 -17.43 -5.20 -1.18
N MET A 454 -17.01 -3.95 -0.96
CA MET A 454 -17.31 -2.84 -1.85
C MET A 454 -16.78 -3.07 -3.27
N GLY A 455 -15.54 -3.57 -3.40
CA GLY A 455 -14.95 -3.97 -4.69
C GLY A 455 -15.75 -5.07 -5.40
N TYR A 456 -16.28 -6.04 -4.65
CA TYR A 456 -17.16 -7.09 -5.20
C TYR A 456 -18.50 -6.54 -5.70
N GLU A 457 -19.10 -5.58 -4.99
CA GLU A 457 -20.32 -4.90 -5.47
C GLU A 457 -20.09 -4.14 -6.77
N TYR A 458 -18.99 -3.37 -6.85
CA TYR A 458 -18.64 -2.67 -8.09
C TYR A 458 -18.35 -3.64 -9.22
N TYR A 459 -17.65 -4.75 -8.95
CA TYR A 459 -17.46 -5.82 -9.94
C TYR A 459 -18.79 -6.34 -10.48
N ASN A 460 -19.77 -6.62 -9.61
CA ASN A 460 -21.08 -7.11 -10.05
C ASN A 460 -21.83 -6.09 -10.92
N LYS A 461 -21.65 -4.79 -10.67
CA LYS A 461 -22.21 -3.73 -11.53
C LYS A 461 -21.55 -3.66 -12.90
N ILE A 462 -20.23 -3.89 -12.98
CA ILE A 462 -19.49 -3.84 -14.26
C ILE A 462 -19.48 -5.17 -15.01
N LYS A 463 -19.75 -6.29 -14.33
CA LYS A 463 -19.76 -7.66 -14.89
C LYS A 463 -20.57 -7.82 -16.18
N PRO A 464 -21.76 -7.20 -16.35
CA PRO A 464 -22.50 -7.28 -17.62
C PRO A 464 -21.80 -6.62 -18.82
N TYR A 465 -20.87 -5.69 -18.55
CA TYR A 465 -20.16 -4.91 -19.56
C TYR A 465 -18.76 -5.45 -19.86
N ILE A 466 -18.28 -6.43 -19.08
CA ILE A 466 -17.01 -7.12 -19.36
C ILE A 466 -17.24 -8.06 -20.56
N PRO A 467 -16.41 -8.00 -21.61
CA PRO A 467 -16.54 -8.89 -22.76
C PRO A 467 -16.53 -10.34 -22.29
N LYS A 468 -17.60 -11.09 -22.60
CA LYS A 468 -17.58 -12.55 -22.47
C LYS A 468 -16.57 -13.11 -23.46
N ASP A 469 -15.94 -14.23 -23.12
CA ASP A 469 -14.99 -14.91 -24.00
C ASP A 469 -15.58 -15.08 -25.41
N ALA A 470 -14.74 -14.82 -26.43
CA ALA A 470 -15.11 -14.75 -27.85
C ALA A 470 -15.76 -16.04 -28.41
N ASN A 471 -15.81 -17.12 -27.62
CA ASN A 471 -16.43 -18.39 -27.99
C ASN A 471 -17.94 -18.46 -27.67
N ASP A 472 -18.55 -17.43 -27.07
CA ASP A 472 -19.96 -17.46 -26.65
C ASP A 472 -20.94 -16.74 -27.61
N THR A 473 -20.51 -16.39 -28.82
CA THR A 473 -21.42 -15.92 -29.87
C THR A 473 -21.63 -17.00 -30.92
N LYS A 474 -22.54 -17.94 -30.63
CA LYS A 474 -23.25 -18.67 -31.68
C LYS A 474 -24.08 -17.66 -32.47
N GLU A 475 -23.62 -17.29 -33.66
CA GLU A 475 -24.41 -16.50 -34.60
C GLU A 475 -25.73 -17.23 -34.90
N LYS A 476 -26.83 -16.72 -34.34
CA LYS A 476 -28.17 -17.15 -34.73
C LYS A 476 -28.45 -16.63 -36.13
N VAL A 477 -28.35 -17.51 -37.13
CA VAL A 477 -28.91 -17.27 -38.46
C VAL A 477 -30.42 -17.07 -38.30
N LYS A 478 -30.90 -15.83 -38.46
CA LYS A 478 -32.32 -15.49 -38.52
C LYS A 478 -32.73 -15.27 -39.98
N ARG A 479 -33.88 -15.85 -40.35
CA ARG A 479 -34.51 -15.77 -41.68
C ARG A 479 -34.90 -14.33 -42.09
N ALA A 480 -34.81 -14.12 -43.40
CA ALA A 480 -35.29 -13.05 -44.29
C ALA A 480 -35.76 -11.72 -43.66
N LYS A 481 -34.78 -10.94 -43.18
CA LYS A 481 -34.69 -9.51 -43.51
C LYS A 481 -33.40 -9.37 -44.32
N GLY A 482 -33.36 -8.49 -45.32
CA GLY A 482 -32.16 -8.29 -46.14
C GLY A 482 -30.88 -8.20 -45.30
N ARG A 483 -29.75 -8.71 -45.82
CA ARG A 483 -28.47 -8.74 -45.09
C ARG A 483 -27.41 -7.95 -45.83
N TYR A 484 -26.46 -7.39 -45.09
CA TYR A 484 -25.28 -6.78 -45.66
C TYR A 484 -24.19 -7.84 -45.86
N ILE A 485 -23.73 -8.02 -47.09
CA ILE A 485 -22.55 -8.82 -47.42
C ILE A 485 -21.31 -7.98 -47.13
N ARG A 486 -20.34 -8.58 -46.45
CA ARG A 486 -19.06 -7.96 -46.09
C ARG A 486 -17.96 -8.54 -46.95
N TYR A 487 -17.17 -7.66 -47.55
CA TYR A 487 -15.99 -8.03 -48.33
C TYR A 487 -14.71 -7.69 -47.56
N LYS A 488 -13.57 -8.19 -48.05
CA LYS A 488 -12.26 -7.88 -47.47
C LYS A 488 -12.03 -6.37 -47.49
N MET A 489 -11.84 -5.76 -46.33
CA MET A 489 -11.45 -4.35 -46.23
C MET A 489 -9.94 -4.22 -46.40
N PHE A 490 -9.49 -3.31 -47.27
CA PHE A 490 -8.09 -2.91 -47.42
C PHE A 490 -7.69 -1.83 -46.41
N SER A 491 -8.67 -1.11 -45.84
CA SER A 491 -8.40 -0.15 -44.77
C SER A 491 -8.11 -0.88 -43.46
N ASN A 492 -6.95 -0.63 -42.88
CA ASN A 492 -6.59 -1.09 -41.54
C ASN A 492 -7.32 -0.32 -40.42
N MET A 493 -8.17 0.67 -40.75
CA MET A 493 -8.82 1.49 -39.74
C MET A 493 -9.98 0.73 -39.04
N PRO A 494 -10.03 0.78 -37.70
CA PRO A 494 -11.15 0.28 -36.91
C PRO A 494 -12.47 0.95 -37.29
N THR A 495 -13.60 0.31 -36.96
CA THR A 495 -14.93 0.85 -37.29
C THR A 495 -15.30 2.06 -36.46
N VAL A 496 -14.90 2.06 -35.18
CA VAL A 496 -15.04 3.20 -34.28
C VAL A 496 -13.69 3.49 -33.65
N THR A 497 -13.28 4.74 -33.70
CA THR A 497 -12.04 5.23 -33.10
C THR A 497 -12.28 6.62 -32.53
N MET A 498 -11.78 6.87 -31.32
CA MET A 498 -11.63 8.19 -30.72
C MET A 498 -10.16 8.39 -30.38
N ARG A 499 -9.52 9.33 -31.08
CA ARG A 499 -8.08 9.57 -30.97
C ARG A 499 -7.74 10.38 -29.73
N LYS A 500 -8.54 11.40 -29.44
CA LYS A 500 -8.29 12.34 -28.36
C LYS A 500 -9.60 12.83 -27.74
N PHE A 501 -9.68 12.74 -26.43
CA PHE A 501 -10.70 13.36 -25.60
C PHE A 501 -10.01 14.23 -24.56
N GLU A 502 -10.48 15.47 -24.37
CA GLU A 502 -10.03 16.35 -23.30
C GLU A 502 -11.25 16.97 -22.62
N ALA A 503 -11.23 17.04 -21.29
CA ALA A 503 -12.27 17.73 -20.53
C ALA A 503 -11.68 18.45 -19.32
N ASN A 504 -12.16 19.67 -19.09
CA ASN A 504 -11.87 20.44 -17.89
C ASN A 504 -13.14 20.62 -17.05
N ILE A 505 -13.08 20.25 -15.77
CA ILE A 505 -14.20 20.33 -14.82
C ILE A 505 -13.80 21.23 -13.66
N ILE A 506 -14.64 22.24 -13.40
CA ILE A 506 -14.48 23.21 -12.34
C ILE A 506 -15.65 23.05 -11.38
N LYS A 507 -15.36 22.86 -10.09
CA LYS A 507 -16.36 22.77 -9.03
C LYS A 507 -15.85 23.51 -7.81
N GLU A 508 -16.48 24.63 -7.49
CA GLU A 508 -16.03 25.54 -6.42
C GLU A 508 -14.56 25.92 -6.61
N LYS A 509 -13.67 25.55 -5.68
CA LYS A 509 -12.21 25.76 -5.76
C LYS A 509 -11.44 24.56 -6.32
N SER A 510 -12.16 23.56 -6.83
CA SER A 510 -11.55 22.37 -7.42
C SER A 510 -11.53 22.47 -8.95
N ASN A 511 -10.40 22.08 -9.55
CA ASN A 511 -10.21 22.06 -10.99
C ASN A 511 -9.61 20.72 -11.40
N TYR A 512 -10.24 20.02 -12.32
CA TYR A 512 -9.82 18.72 -12.84
C TYR A 512 -9.68 18.78 -14.35
N THR A 513 -8.54 18.37 -14.89
CA THR A 513 -8.33 18.17 -16.32
C THR A 513 -8.17 16.69 -16.61
N SER A 514 -8.87 16.19 -17.62
CA SER A 514 -8.76 14.82 -18.08
C SER A 514 -8.41 14.78 -19.55
N LYS A 515 -7.61 13.79 -19.93
CA LYS A 515 -7.22 13.49 -21.30
C LYS A 515 -7.32 11.98 -21.53
N ILE A 516 -7.96 11.55 -22.60
CA ILE A 516 -8.02 10.14 -22.98
C ILE A 516 -7.60 10.04 -24.45
N LEU A 517 -6.81 9.04 -24.79
CA LEU A 517 -6.24 8.84 -26.11
C LEU A 517 -6.58 7.45 -26.63
N ASN A 518 -6.79 7.35 -27.94
CA ASN A 518 -6.80 6.11 -28.72
C ASN A 518 -7.82 5.04 -28.27
N ILE A 519 -9.05 5.43 -27.91
CA ILE A 519 -10.13 4.45 -27.74
C ILE A 519 -10.51 3.87 -29.10
N SER A 520 -10.54 2.55 -29.23
CA SER A 520 -10.86 1.88 -30.48
C SER A 520 -11.54 0.54 -30.26
N THR A 521 -12.43 0.15 -31.19
CA THR A 521 -12.97 -1.22 -31.26
C THR A 521 -11.90 -2.27 -31.57
N ASP A 522 -10.77 -1.85 -32.15
CA ASP A 522 -9.62 -2.71 -32.43
C ASP A 522 -8.31 -1.90 -32.23
N PRO A 523 -7.77 -1.85 -31.00
CA PRO A 523 -6.55 -1.11 -30.69
C PRO A 523 -5.32 -1.62 -31.44
N LYS A 524 -5.26 -2.93 -31.74
CA LYS A 524 -4.15 -3.52 -32.49
C LYS A 524 -4.10 -2.98 -33.91
N ARG A 525 -5.26 -2.91 -34.57
CA ARG A 525 -5.38 -2.31 -35.92
C ARG A 525 -5.07 -0.82 -35.94
N LEU A 526 -5.42 -0.09 -34.87
CA LEU A 526 -5.06 1.32 -34.73
C LEU A 526 -3.54 1.53 -34.56
N GLY A 527 -2.81 0.52 -34.11
CA GLY A 527 -1.38 0.62 -33.77
C GLY A 527 -1.10 1.36 -32.46
N ALA A 528 -2.15 1.68 -31.70
CA ALA A 528 -2.07 2.41 -30.45
C ALA A 528 -3.11 1.87 -29.46
N TYR A 529 -2.68 1.75 -28.21
CA TYR A 529 -3.54 1.30 -27.13
C TYR A 529 -4.17 2.49 -26.36
N PRO A 530 -5.36 2.31 -25.77
CA PRO A 530 -5.99 3.34 -24.96
C PRO A 530 -5.11 3.77 -23.79
N SER A 531 -5.01 5.08 -23.61
CA SER A 531 -4.36 5.68 -22.44
C SER A 531 -5.15 6.89 -21.97
N GLY A 532 -4.95 7.29 -20.72
CA GLY A 532 -5.62 8.44 -20.15
C GLY A 532 -4.81 9.05 -19.03
N TYR A 533 -5.13 10.29 -18.73
CA TYR A 533 -4.49 11.07 -17.69
C TYR A 533 -5.52 12.00 -17.05
N ILE A 534 -5.50 12.11 -15.73
CA ILE A 534 -6.33 13.05 -14.97
C ILE A 534 -5.39 13.82 -14.05
N ASP A 535 -5.45 15.15 -14.14
CA ASP A 535 -4.84 16.08 -13.22
C ASP A 535 -5.96 16.75 -12.41
N GLY A 536 -5.71 17.06 -11.15
CA GLY A 536 -6.65 17.78 -10.31
C GLY A 536 -5.99 18.58 -9.21
N ILE A 537 -6.62 19.67 -8.81
CA ILE A 537 -6.28 20.50 -7.66
C ILE A 537 -7.58 20.78 -6.90
N SER A 538 -7.55 20.81 -5.56
CA SER A 538 -8.71 21.20 -4.74
C SER A 538 -8.29 21.78 -3.39
N ASP A 539 -9.25 22.24 -2.59
CA ASP A 539 -9.00 22.62 -1.20
C ASP A 539 -8.62 21.43 -0.30
N SER A 540 -9.00 20.20 -0.67
CA SER A 540 -8.71 19.00 0.12
C SER A 540 -7.37 18.35 -0.22
N PHE A 541 -6.75 18.70 -1.34
CA PHE A 541 -5.43 18.18 -1.77
C PHE A 541 -4.70 19.15 -2.70
N GLU A 542 -3.38 19.27 -2.55
CA GLU A 542 -2.52 20.11 -3.41
C GLU A 542 -2.50 19.61 -4.87
N SER A 543 -2.41 18.30 -5.08
CA SER A 543 -2.48 17.73 -6.43
C SER A 543 -3.00 16.30 -6.46
N LEU A 544 -3.69 15.95 -7.55
CA LEU A 544 -4.11 14.62 -7.94
C LEU A 544 -3.59 14.36 -9.35
N LYS A 545 -2.90 13.25 -9.56
CA LYS A 545 -2.46 12.75 -10.88
C LYS A 545 -2.86 11.30 -11.03
N VAL A 546 -3.60 10.97 -12.08
CA VAL A 546 -4.00 9.60 -12.40
C VAL A 546 -3.60 9.29 -13.83
N ALA A 547 -2.66 8.39 -14.05
CA ALA A 547 -2.34 7.86 -15.36
C ALA A 547 -2.99 6.49 -15.55
N ILE A 548 -3.72 6.32 -16.66
CA ILE A 548 -4.43 5.11 -17.03
C ILE A 548 -3.79 4.58 -18.31
N THR A 549 -3.38 3.31 -18.33
CA THR A 549 -2.86 2.68 -19.54
C THR A 549 -3.47 1.30 -19.70
N TYR A 550 -3.77 0.90 -20.94
CA TYR A 550 -4.31 -0.43 -21.21
C TYR A 550 -3.47 -1.15 -22.26
N ASP A 551 -2.63 -2.10 -21.86
CA ASP A 551 -1.92 -3.00 -22.78
C ASP A 551 -2.13 -4.44 -22.31
N LYS A 552 -3.23 -5.06 -22.76
CA LYS A 552 -3.78 -6.37 -22.32
C LYS A 552 -4.16 -6.44 -20.83
N SER A 553 -3.71 -5.48 -20.04
CA SER A 553 -4.01 -5.25 -18.64
C SER A 553 -4.21 -3.76 -18.43
N LEU A 554 -5.16 -3.39 -17.58
CA LEU A 554 -5.43 -2.01 -17.22
C LEU A 554 -4.51 -1.62 -16.05
N LYS A 555 -3.69 -0.60 -16.22
CA LYS A 555 -2.84 -0.04 -15.16
C LYS A 555 -3.34 1.35 -14.79
N LEU A 556 -3.43 1.63 -13.49
CA LEU A 556 -3.78 2.91 -12.92
C LEU A 556 -2.64 3.33 -11.98
N ASP A 557 -1.86 4.34 -12.36
CA ASP A 557 -0.88 5.01 -11.49
C ASP A 557 -1.54 6.27 -10.93
N THR A 558 -1.79 6.29 -9.62
CA THR A 558 -2.45 7.40 -8.92
C THR A 558 -1.48 8.01 -7.93
N LYS A 559 -1.34 9.33 -7.95
CA LYS A 559 -0.54 10.11 -7.02
C LYS A 559 -1.39 11.25 -6.50
N VAL A 560 -1.54 11.33 -5.19
CA VAL A 560 -2.19 12.42 -4.48
C VAL A 560 -1.17 13.03 -3.55
N ALA A 561 -0.96 14.33 -3.62
CA ALA A 561 -0.05 15.04 -2.73
C ALA A 561 -0.79 16.10 -1.93
N GLY A 562 -0.32 16.31 -0.70
CA GLY A 562 -0.83 17.35 0.19
C GLY A 562 -2.31 17.20 0.52
N LEU A 563 -2.79 15.98 0.77
CA LEU A 563 -4.12 15.79 1.36
C LEU A 563 -4.15 16.48 2.73
N PHE A 564 -5.12 17.39 2.92
CA PHE A 564 -5.26 18.18 4.12
C PHE A 564 -6.49 17.78 4.92
N LYS A 565 -6.30 17.54 6.21
CA LYS A 565 -7.39 17.43 7.16
C LYS A 565 -6.91 17.93 8.51
N ASP A 566 -7.68 18.85 9.12
CA ASP A 566 -7.32 19.45 10.40
C ASP A 566 -7.16 18.39 11.49
N SER A 567 -8.08 17.42 11.52
CA SER A 567 -7.98 16.25 12.38
C SER A 567 -8.59 14.97 11.79
N PHE A 568 -8.00 13.83 12.12
CA PHE A 568 -8.45 12.49 11.74
C PHE A 568 -8.54 11.60 12.99
N LYS A 569 -9.76 11.29 13.44
CA LYS A 569 -9.99 10.35 14.54
C LYS A 569 -9.76 8.93 14.04
N LEU A 570 -8.76 8.25 14.62
CA LEU A 570 -8.47 6.84 14.38
C LEU A 570 -9.31 5.93 15.29
N ASP A 571 -9.54 6.37 16.53
CA ASP A 571 -10.27 5.63 17.56
C ASP A 571 -10.91 6.60 18.58
N LYS A 572 -11.66 6.09 19.56
CA LYS A 572 -12.24 6.84 20.68
C LYS A 572 -11.19 7.69 21.41
N ASN A 573 -9.98 7.15 21.54
CA ASN A 573 -8.89 7.77 22.31
C ASN A 573 -7.74 8.30 21.44
N LEU A 574 -7.75 8.10 20.12
CA LEU A 574 -6.62 8.45 19.25
C LEU A 574 -7.03 9.30 18.06
N GLU A 575 -6.35 10.43 17.89
CA GLU A 575 -6.57 11.39 16.81
C GLU A 575 -5.23 11.82 16.18
N LEU A 576 -5.21 12.01 14.86
CA LEU A 576 -4.09 12.59 14.11
C LEU A 576 -4.42 14.03 13.75
N ASN A 577 -3.57 14.98 14.13
CA ASN A 577 -3.73 16.38 13.76
C ASN A 577 -2.59 16.85 12.85
N ASN A 578 -2.91 17.85 12.02
CA ASN A 578 -1.96 18.56 11.16
C ASN A 578 -1.20 17.69 10.15
N SER A 579 -1.68 16.48 9.87
CA SER A 579 -1.04 15.55 8.93
C SER A 579 -1.15 16.03 7.49
N LYS A 580 -0.01 16.26 6.84
CA LYS A 580 0.06 16.31 5.37
C LYS A 580 0.22 14.90 4.83
N ILE A 581 -0.74 14.43 4.06
CA ILE A 581 -0.75 13.04 3.57
C ILE A 581 -0.46 13.02 2.07
N SER A 582 0.46 12.14 1.66
CA SER A 582 0.69 11.82 0.25
C SER A 582 0.39 10.35 0.00
N ILE A 583 -0.31 10.05 -1.09
CA ILE A 583 -0.69 8.70 -1.47
C ILE A 583 -0.16 8.45 -2.88
N SER A 584 0.56 7.36 -3.07
CA SER A 584 0.92 6.85 -4.38
C SER A 584 0.46 5.40 -4.50
N SER A 585 -0.22 5.06 -5.58
CA SER A 585 -0.67 3.70 -5.83
C SER A 585 -0.48 3.30 -7.28
N LEU A 586 0.02 2.08 -7.51
CA LEU A 586 0.03 1.44 -8.80
C LEU A 586 -0.89 0.23 -8.76
N THR A 587 -2.04 0.33 -9.44
CA THR A 587 -3.02 -0.75 -9.58
C THR A 587 -2.93 -1.36 -10.96
N THR A 588 -2.83 -2.68 -11.05
CA THR A 588 -2.90 -3.46 -12.29
C THR A 588 -4.09 -4.40 -12.24
N ILE A 589 -4.95 -4.35 -13.25
CA ILE A 589 -6.11 -5.22 -13.43
C ILE A 589 -5.84 -6.13 -14.63
N LYS A 590 -5.75 -7.44 -14.40
CA LYS A 590 -5.57 -8.48 -15.42
C LYS A 590 -6.86 -9.27 -15.57
N ASP A 591 -7.25 -9.50 -16.81
CA ASP A 591 -8.43 -10.30 -17.19
C ASP A 591 -9.73 -9.88 -16.46
N TRP A 592 -9.82 -8.61 -16.06
CA TRP A 592 -10.92 -8.04 -15.24
C TRP A 592 -11.25 -8.78 -13.94
N THR A 593 -10.36 -9.66 -13.47
CA THR A 593 -10.63 -10.59 -12.36
C THR A 593 -9.52 -10.63 -11.33
N LYS A 594 -8.29 -10.28 -11.71
CA LYS A 594 -7.15 -10.16 -10.80
C LYS A 594 -6.77 -8.70 -10.68
N ILE A 595 -6.78 -8.18 -9.45
CA ILE A 595 -6.40 -6.81 -9.13
C ILE A 595 -5.18 -6.89 -8.22
N GLU A 596 -4.10 -6.26 -8.63
CA GLU A 596 -2.88 -6.11 -7.86
C GLU A 596 -2.63 -4.62 -7.62
N THR A 597 -2.46 -4.20 -6.37
CA THR A 597 -2.27 -2.80 -6.01
C THR A 597 -1.10 -2.68 -5.05
N ASN A 598 -0.09 -1.91 -5.45
CA ASN A 598 0.96 -1.44 -4.56
C ASN A 598 0.58 -0.03 -4.11
N LEU A 599 0.46 0.17 -2.81
CA LEU A 599 0.07 1.41 -2.17
C LEU A 599 1.23 1.88 -1.29
N LYS A 600 1.55 3.17 -1.37
CA LYS A 600 2.46 3.84 -0.45
C LYS A 600 1.82 5.13 0.01
N THR A 601 1.71 5.29 1.32
CA THR A 601 1.14 6.47 1.96
C THR A 601 2.19 7.06 2.89
N ASN A 602 2.50 8.35 2.76
CA ASN A 602 3.39 9.05 3.68
C ASN A 602 2.62 10.11 4.45
N PHE A 603 2.86 10.15 5.75
CA PHE A 603 2.31 11.12 6.69
C PHE A 603 3.45 12.01 7.15
N ILE A 604 3.30 13.33 6.97
CA ILE A 604 4.30 14.34 7.30
C ILE A 604 3.71 15.35 8.28
N ASN A 605 4.51 15.81 9.25
CA ASN A 605 4.12 16.79 10.28
C ASN A 605 2.89 16.36 11.10
N THR A 606 2.77 15.07 11.35
CA THR A 606 1.63 14.48 12.06
C THR A 606 1.80 14.60 13.56
N LYS A 607 0.76 15.06 14.25
CA LYS A 607 0.71 15.05 15.71
C LYS A 607 -0.33 14.04 16.18
N PHE A 608 0.13 12.99 16.86
CA PHE A 608 -0.76 12.06 17.53
C PHE A 608 -1.29 12.69 18.83
N ILE A 609 -2.61 12.73 18.98
CA ILE A 609 -3.28 13.15 20.21
C ILE A 609 -3.93 11.92 20.80
N TYR A 610 -3.33 11.39 21.88
CA TYR A 610 -3.92 10.31 22.67
C TYR A 610 -4.68 10.93 23.85
N LYS A 611 -6.02 10.81 23.84
CA LYS A 611 -6.86 11.32 24.93
C LYS A 611 -6.60 10.50 26.19
N LYS A 612 -6.02 11.18 27.17
CA LYS A 612 -5.63 10.68 28.49
C LYS A 612 -6.74 9.80 29.07
N SER A 613 -6.41 8.53 29.29
CA SER A 613 -7.25 7.53 29.94
C SER A 613 -6.48 7.00 31.16
N GLU A 614 -7.21 6.52 32.15
CA GLU A 614 -6.89 6.46 33.58
C GLU A 614 -5.74 5.48 33.96
N SER A 615 -5.04 4.90 32.99
CA SER A 615 -4.03 3.84 33.16
C SER A 615 -2.60 4.30 32.87
N LYS A 616 -1.62 3.72 33.58
CA LYS A 616 -0.18 3.91 33.32
C LYS A 616 0.21 3.51 31.89
N THR A 617 -0.52 2.57 31.28
CA THR A 617 -0.31 2.14 29.88
C THR A 617 -0.68 3.23 28.88
N ASP A 618 -1.74 3.99 29.15
CA ASP A 618 -2.22 5.06 28.28
C ASP A 618 -1.23 6.23 28.26
N GLU A 619 -0.60 6.51 29.41
CA GLU A 619 0.48 7.49 29.51
C GLU A 619 1.71 7.08 28.69
N ILE A 620 2.10 5.81 28.75
CA ILE A 620 3.22 5.25 27.98
C ILE A 620 2.94 5.34 26.48
N ILE A 621 1.74 4.91 26.04
CA ILE A 621 1.32 5.00 24.63
C ILE A 621 1.34 6.45 24.16
N GLY A 622 0.79 7.38 24.94
CA GLY A 622 0.81 8.81 24.63
C GLY A 622 2.22 9.38 24.47
N LYS A 623 3.16 9.02 25.37
CA LYS A 623 4.57 9.44 25.29
C LYS A 623 5.27 8.91 24.04
N ILE A 624 5.00 7.66 23.66
CA ILE A 624 5.59 7.04 22.46
C ILE A 624 5.06 7.74 21.20
N LEU A 625 3.74 7.86 21.07
CA LEU A 625 3.11 8.45 19.89
C LEU A 625 3.44 9.93 19.70
N ASN A 626 3.60 10.69 20.79
CA ASN A 626 4.00 12.10 20.74
C ASN A 626 5.38 12.35 20.10
N ARG A 627 6.24 11.32 20.02
CA ARG A 627 7.57 11.43 19.39
C ARG A 627 7.55 11.19 17.88
N ILE A 628 6.40 10.83 17.31
CA ILE A 628 6.28 10.37 15.94
C ILE A 628 5.68 11.47 15.08
N ASP A 629 6.55 12.22 14.40
CA ASP A 629 6.13 13.31 13.52
C ASP A 629 5.87 12.85 12.07
N ASN A 630 6.55 11.80 11.63
CA ASN A 630 6.49 11.30 10.25
C ASN A 630 6.47 9.78 10.24
N PHE A 631 5.63 9.21 9.39
CA PHE A 631 5.58 7.75 9.18
C PHE A 631 5.04 7.42 7.79
N ASP A 632 5.35 6.22 7.32
CA ASP A 632 4.88 5.67 6.05
C ASP A 632 4.15 4.35 6.24
N ILE A 633 3.18 4.09 5.37
CA ILE A 633 2.44 2.84 5.28
C ILE A 633 2.59 2.34 3.85
N ASN A 634 3.18 1.15 3.67
CA ASN A 634 3.20 0.48 2.38
C ASN A 634 2.31 -0.76 2.41
N GLY A 635 1.48 -0.91 1.39
CA GLY A 635 0.50 -1.98 1.28
C GLY A 635 0.61 -2.66 -0.08
N ASN A 636 0.71 -3.99 -0.09
CA ASN A 636 0.60 -4.80 -1.29
C ASN A 636 -0.68 -5.61 -1.20
N ILE A 637 -1.64 -5.29 -2.07
CA ILE A 637 -2.98 -5.85 -2.08
C ILE A 637 -3.17 -6.65 -3.36
N PHE A 638 -3.44 -7.94 -3.23
CA PHE A 638 -3.84 -8.82 -4.32
C PHE A 638 -5.24 -9.34 -4.08
N VAL A 639 -6.16 -9.04 -5.00
CA VAL A 639 -7.56 -9.49 -4.97
C VAL A 639 -7.84 -10.35 -6.19
N ASN A 640 -8.34 -11.57 -5.97
CA ASN A 640 -8.93 -12.39 -7.01
C ASN A 640 -10.45 -12.38 -6.85
N ILE A 641 -11.13 -11.70 -7.76
CA ILE A 641 -12.58 -11.51 -7.69
C ILE A 641 -13.34 -12.83 -7.84
N LYS A 642 -12.82 -13.77 -8.66
CA LYS A 642 -13.44 -15.09 -8.86
C LYS A 642 -13.17 -16.05 -7.70
N LYS A 643 -12.06 -15.86 -6.97
CA LYS A 643 -11.69 -16.66 -5.80
C LYS A 643 -11.33 -15.74 -4.64
N PRO A 644 -12.33 -15.22 -3.90
CA PRO A 644 -12.09 -14.25 -2.83
C PRO A 644 -11.17 -14.77 -1.71
N LYS A 645 -11.13 -16.09 -1.50
CA LYS A 645 -10.22 -16.75 -0.54
C LYS A 645 -8.74 -16.59 -0.90
N ASP A 646 -8.40 -16.29 -2.15
CA ASP A 646 -7.01 -16.09 -2.61
C ASP A 646 -6.53 -14.64 -2.40
N THR A 647 -7.31 -13.81 -1.70
CA THR A 647 -6.94 -12.41 -1.41
C THR A 647 -5.76 -12.37 -0.46
N LYS A 648 -4.68 -11.68 -0.84
CA LYS A 648 -3.49 -11.46 -0.02
C LYS A 648 -3.30 -9.98 0.23
N ILE A 649 -3.14 -9.59 1.49
CA ILE A 649 -2.91 -8.21 1.89
C ILE A 649 -1.69 -8.23 2.79
N ASN A 650 -0.63 -7.53 2.37
CA ASN A 650 0.55 -7.30 3.18
C ASN A 650 0.65 -5.81 3.45
N ILE A 651 0.76 -5.42 4.71
CA ILE A 651 0.90 -4.02 5.12
C ILE A 651 2.12 -3.94 6.02
N ASN A 652 2.99 -2.99 5.73
CA ASN A 652 4.12 -2.66 6.58
C ASN A 652 4.12 -1.16 6.89
N SER A 653 4.70 -0.79 8.02
CA SER A 653 4.87 0.60 8.39
C SER A 653 6.14 0.78 9.22
N ASN A 654 6.85 1.88 9.02
CA ASN A 654 7.93 2.28 9.93
C ASN A 654 7.37 2.70 11.31
N LEU A 655 6.06 2.98 11.42
CA LEU A 655 5.36 3.25 12.68
C LEU A 655 5.44 2.04 13.62
N ASP A 656 5.33 0.81 13.09
CA ASP A 656 5.43 -0.41 13.89
C ASP A 656 6.80 -0.52 14.58
N LYS A 657 7.87 -0.13 13.87
CA LYS A 657 9.23 -0.07 14.42
C LYS A 657 9.36 1.05 15.46
N ALA A 658 8.89 2.26 15.15
CA ALA A 658 8.96 3.40 16.07
C ALA A 658 8.21 3.12 17.38
N ILE A 659 7.03 2.47 17.31
CA ILE A 659 6.27 2.05 18.48
C ILE A 659 7.02 0.96 19.26
N SER A 660 7.54 -0.06 18.57
CA SER A 660 8.32 -1.14 19.19
C SER A 660 9.54 -0.60 19.94
N ASP A 661 10.30 0.31 19.32
CA ASP A 661 11.48 0.94 19.91
C ASP A 661 11.09 1.80 21.12
N GLY A 662 9.98 2.54 21.04
CA GLY A 662 9.43 3.31 22.14
C GLY A 662 9.03 2.46 23.35
N PHE A 663 8.38 1.31 23.11
CA PHE A 663 8.03 0.39 24.19
C PHE A 663 9.24 -0.29 24.81
N LYS A 664 10.24 -0.66 23.99
CA LYS A 664 11.49 -1.22 24.49
C LYS A 664 12.18 -0.24 25.44
N ALA A 665 12.27 1.03 25.06
CA ALA A 665 12.84 2.06 25.92
C ALA A 665 12.10 2.21 27.26
N GLN A 666 10.76 2.12 27.26
CA GLN A 666 9.97 2.17 28.49
C GLN A 666 10.14 0.91 29.35
N LEU A 667 10.24 -0.26 28.74
CA LEU A 667 10.49 -1.51 29.45
C LEU A 667 11.88 -1.51 30.09
N ASP A 668 12.89 -1.01 29.38
CA ASP A 668 14.26 -0.86 29.89
C ASP A 668 14.29 0.04 31.14
N GLU A 669 13.53 1.15 31.14
CA GLU A 669 13.38 2.05 32.30
C GLU A 669 12.74 1.32 33.51
N GLU A 670 11.66 0.58 33.31
CA GLU A 670 11.01 -0.19 34.40
C GLU A 670 11.89 -1.36 34.89
N LEU A 671 12.65 -2.00 34.00
CA LEU A 671 13.62 -3.04 34.35
C LEU A 671 14.75 -2.47 35.21
N ASP A 672 15.22 -1.26 34.94
CA ASP A 672 16.27 -0.62 35.75
C ASP A 672 15.76 -0.22 37.15
N ILE A 673 14.50 0.22 37.25
CA ILE A 673 13.83 0.42 38.55
C ILE A 673 13.71 -0.91 39.31
N PHE A 674 13.30 -1.98 38.64
CA PHE A 674 13.18 -3.31 39.24
C PHE A 674 14.54 -3.86 39.70
N LYS A 675 15.59 -3.76 38.87
CA LYS A 675 16.98 -4.12 39.24
C LYS A 675 17.42 -3.39 40.50
N SER A 676 17.16 -2.09 40.55
CA SER A 676 17.54 -1.25 41.70
C SER A 676 16.84 -1.70 42.98
N LYS A 677 15.52 -1.94 42.93
CA LYS A 677 14.75 -2.42 44.08
C LYS A 677 15.15 -3.83 44.52
N LEU A 678 15.41 -4.73 43.57
CA LEU A 678 15.85 -6.09 43.84
C LEU A 678 17.22 -6.09 44.52
N LYS A 679 18.15 -5.26 44.03
CA LYS A 679 19.48 -5.07 44.63
C LYS A 679 19.37 -4.61 46.09
N THR A 680 18.57 -3.58 46.36
CA THR A 680 18.37 -3.08 47.72
C THR A 680 17.86 -4.17 48.67
N LYS A 681 16.85 -4.96 48.27
CA LYS A 681 16.34 -6.04 49.14
C LYS A 681 17.33 -7.20 49.32
N ILE A 682 18.13 -7.55 48.31
CA ILE A 682 19.20 -8.56 48.46
C ILE A 682 20.27 -8.06 49.43
N ASP A 683 20.69 -6.80 49.29
CA ASP A 683 21.70 -6.18 50.16
C ASP A 683 21.20 -6.10 51.63
N GLU A 684 19.92 -5.79 51.85
CA GLU A 684 19.29 -5.81 53.17
C GLU A 684 19.35 -7.20 53.82
N LYS A 685 18.95 -8.26 53.10
CA LYS A 685 19.02 -9.65 53.62
C LYS A 685 20.45 -10.10 53.90
N ILE A 686 21.42 -9.72 53.06
CA ILE A 686 22.83 -10.02 53.28
C ILE A 686 23.34 -9.35 54.55
N LYS A 687 22.97 -8.07 54.78
CA LYS A 687 23.34 -7.31 55.96
C LYS A 687 22.74 -7.90 57.25
N GLU A 688 21.47 -8.28 57.21
CA GLU A 688 20.80 -8.99 58.32
C GLU A 688 21.51 -10.31 58.66
N GLN A 689 22.00 -11.02 57.64
CA GLN A 689 22.72 -12.28 57.84
C GLN A 689 24.15 -12.10 58.36
N LEU A 690 24.90 -11.06 57.97
CA LEU A 690 26.31 -10.92 58.36
C LEU A 690 26.53 -10.53 59.84
N GLY A 691 25.60 -9.84 60.47
CA GLY A 691 25.73 -9.40 61.87
C GLY A 691 26.89 -8.40 62.11
N ASP A 692 27.45 -8.40 63.33
CA ASP A 692 28.43 -7.38 63.79
C ASP A 692 29.90 -7.66 63.41
N ILE A 693 30.18 -8.65 62.57
CA ILE A 693 31.57 -8.94 62.16
C ILE A 693 31.95 -7.99 61.04
N ASP A 694 33.04 -7.24 61.22
CA ASP A 694 33.58 -6.32 60.22
C ASP A 694 34.93 -6.81 59.64
N GLU A 695 35.33 -6.20 58.53
CA GLU A 695 36.59 -6.49 57.81
C GLU A 695 37.84 -6.22 58.69
N LYS A 696 37.68 -5.50 59.80
CA LYS A 696 38.77 -5.05 60.70
C LYS A 696 38.86 -5.84 61.99
N TYR A 697 38.02 -6.86 62.19
CA TYR A 697 37.89 -7.60 63.45
C TYR A 697 39.24 -8.11 64.02
N LEU A 698 40.16 -8.55 63.15
CA LEU A 698 41.44 -9.09 63.58
C LEU A 698 42.48 -8.01 63.95
N ASP A 699 42.32 -6.75 63.55
CA ASP A 699 43.36 -5.72 63.68
C ASP A 699 43.83 -5.51 65.13
N GLY A 700 42.96 -5.74 66.13
CA GLY A 700 43.31 -5.63 67.55
C GLY A 700 44.28 -6.70 68.07
N TYR A 701 44.34 -7.89 67.46
CA TYR A 701 45.16 -9.01 67.96
C TYR A 701 46.65 -8.87 67.60
N MET A 702 46.97 -8.20 66.50
CA MET A 702 48.34 -8.10 65.99
C MET A 702 49.27 -7.34 66.94
N LYS A 703 48.75 -6.32 67.63
CA LYS A 703 49.50 -5.53 68.61
C LYS A 703 49.99 -6.40 69.77
N GLY A 704 49.14 -7.30 70.28
CA GLY A 704 49.49 -8.25 71.33
C GLY A 704 50.52 -9.28 70.88
N ILE A 705 50.35 -9.83 69.67
CA ILE A 705 51.26 -10.84 69.10
C ILE A 705 52.68 -10.28 68.92
N ASN A 706 52.82 -9.07 68.37
CA ASN A 706 54.13 -8.45 68.15
C ASN A 706 54.86 -8.15 69.46
N SER A 707 54.14 -7.62 70.47
CA SER A 707 54.75 -7.35 71.79
C SER A 707 55.32 -8.62 72.44
N LYS A 708 54.71 -9.78 72.23
CA LYS A 708 55.14 -11.06 72.79
C LYS A 708 56.37 -11.61 72.04
N ASP A 709 56.42 -11.44 70.72
CA ASP A 709 57.57 -11.80 69.88
C ASP A 709 58.83 -11.00 70.25
N ASP A 710 58.68 -9.70 70.50
CA ASP A 710 59.79 -8.83 70.93
C ASP A 710 60.37 -9.26 72.29
N LEU A 711 59.53 -9.73 73.21
CA LEU A 711 59.96 -10.25 74.51
C LEU A 711 60.75 -11.56 74.37
N ILE A 712 60.37 -12.45 73.45
CA ILE A 712 61.13 -13.68 73.15
C ILE A 712 62.50 -13.33 72.61
N ALA A 713 62.56 -12.41 71.64
CA ALA A 713 63.81 -11.98 71.04
C ALA A 713 64.78 -11.40 72.08
N LYS A 714 64.25 -10.67 73.08
CA LYS A 714 65.04 -10.14 74.20
C LYS A 714 65.61 -11.25 75.09
N ILE A 715 64.81 -12.27 75.44
CA ILE A 715 65.26 -13.41 76.25
C ILE A 715 66.28 -14.27 75.50
N GLU A 716 66.07 -14.53 74.20
CA GLU A 716 67.04 -15.24 73.36
C GLU A 716 68.40 -14.52 73.35
N LYS A 717 68.38 -13.18 73.28
CA LYS A 717 69.59 -12.36 73.35
C LYS A 717 70.29 -12.49 74.71
N ASP A 718 69.54 -12.36 75.81
CA ASP A 718 70.07 -12.48 77.17
C ASP A 718 70.69 -13.87 77.44
N ILE A 719 70.06 -14.96 76.98
CA ILE A 719 70.60 -16.33 77.09
C ILE A 719 71.90 -16.47 76.30
N LYS A 720 71.97 -15.92 75.08
CA LYS A 720 73.18 -16.00 74.23
C LYS A 720 74.35 -15.20 74.80
N GLU A 721 74.10 -14.02 75.37
CA GLU A 721 75.16 -13.10 75.80
C GLU A 721 75.70 -13.40 77.21
N LYS A 722 74.82 -13.76 78.16
CA LYS A 722 75.16 -13.85 79.60
C LYS A 722 75.38 -15.27 80.11
N LEU A 723 74.79 -16.27 79.48
CA LEU A 723 74.87 -17.67 79.89
C LEU A 723 75.74 -18.52 78.95
N ASN A 724 76.74 -17.89 78.32
CA ASN A 724 77.65 -18.56 77.40
C ASN A 724 78.67 -19.43 78.19
N PRO A 725 78.69 -20.76 77.99
CA PRO A 725 79.55 -21.67 78.74
C PRO A 725 81.05 -21.41 78.60
N ASP A 726 81.51 -20.86 77.47
CA ASP A 726 82.93 -20.57 77.27
C ASP A 726 83.38 -19.39 78.14
N LYS A 727 82.54 -18.36 78.26
CA LYS A 727 82.77 -17.23 79.18
C LYS A 727 82.73 -17.66 80.65
N LEU A 728 81.81 -18.56 81.01
CA LEU A 728 81.68 -19.06 82.40
C LEU A 728 82.88 -19.91 82.83
N LYS A 729 83.48 -20.70 81.92
CA LYS A 729 84.73 -21.43 82.19
C LYS A 729 85.92 -20.49 82.43
N GLU A 730 85.95 -19.37 81.70
CA GLU A 730 86.97 -18.32 81.87
C GLU A 730 86.89 -17.63 83.24
N GLU A 731 85.67 -17.27 83.68
CA GLU A 731 85.45 -16.66 85.01
C GLU A 731 85.83 -17.59 86.17
N LEU A 732 85.56 -18.89 86.04
CA LEU A 732 85.95 -19.91 87.03
C LEU A 732 87.48 -20.05 87.14
N LYS A 733 88.19 -20.06 86.00
CA LYS A 733 89.66 -20.06 85.96
C LYS A 733 90.22 -18.83 86.68
N ASN A 734 89.63 -17.66 86.45
CA ASN A 734 90.06 -16.42 87.09
C ASN A 734 89.79 -16.40 88.61
N LYS A 735 88.63 -16.92 89.06
CA LYS A 735 88.31 -17.05 90.51
C LYS A 735 89.22 -18.06 91.22
N ALA A 736 89.58 -19.18 90.57
CA ALA A 736 90.49 -20.17 91.14
C ALA A 736 91.91 -19.61 91.29
N LYS A 737 92.38 -18.84 90.32
CA LYS A 737 93.68 -18.15 90.37
C LYS A 737 93.76 -17.19 91.57
N LYS A 738 92.73 -16.35 91.75
CA LYS A 738 92.65 -15.37 92.84
C LYS A 738 92.66 -16.01 94.26
N LYS A 739 92.01 -17.17 94.42
CA LYS A 739 92.00 -17.91 95.71
C LYS A 739 93.33 -18.59 96.06
N VAL A 740 94.13 -18.96 95.05
CA VAL A 740 95.46 -19.53 95.26
C VAL A 740 96.43 -18.44 95.71
N ASP A 741 96.35 -17.27 95.07
CA ASP A 741 97.18 -16.11 95.43
C ASP A 741 96.93 -15.66 96.90
N ASP A 742 95.66 -15.53 97.32
CA ASP A 742 95.29 -15.18 98.71
C ASP A 742 95.77 -16.19 99.77
N LYS A 743 95.85 -17.48 99.41
CA LYS A 743 96.33 -18.54 100.32
C LYS A 743 97.85 -18.54 100.46
N ILE A 744 98.57 -18.25 99.39
CA ILE A 744 100.04 -18.12 99.39
C ILE A 744 100.44 -16.94 100.28
N GLU A 745 99.70 -15.83 100.23
CA GLU A 745 99.96 -14.64 101.05
C GLU A 745 99.70 -14.90 102.54
N LYS A 746 98.60 -15.58 102.90
CA LYS A 746 98.31 -15.98 104.29
C LYS A 746 99.29 -16.99 104.88
N GLN A 747 99.92 -17.85 104.07
CA GLN A 747 100.99 -18.74 104.55
C GLN A 747 102.32 -18.02 104.73
N LYS A 748 102.65 -17.05 103.87
CA LYS A 748 103.82 -16.18 104.06
C LYS A 748 103.75 -15.42 105.39
N ASP A 749 102.60 -14.89 105.75
CA ASP A 749 102.42 -14.17 107.03
C ASP A 749 102.52 -15.09 108.25
N LYS A 750 102.03 -16.32 108.16
CA LYS A 750 102.17 -17.33 109.24
C LYS A 750 103.62 -17.76 109.47
N LEU A 751 104.47 -17.80 108.44
CA LEU A 751 105.90 -18.12 108.61
C LEU A 751 106.67 -16.96 109.25
N LYS A 752 106.34 -15.71 108.92
CA LYS A 752 106.98 -14.52 109.52
C LYS A 752 106.77 -14.44 111.04
N ASN A 753 105.59 -14.83 111.53
CA ASN A 753 105.28 -14.76 112.96
C ASN A 753 105.90 -15.90 113.80
N LYS A 754 106.30 -17.02 113.20
CA LYS A 754 106.99 -18.11 113.93
C LYS A 754 108.47 -17.85 114.20
N ILE A 755 109.12 -16.94 113.46
CA ILE A 755 110.55 -16.63 113.61
C ILE A 755 110.83 -15.61 114.73
N LYS A 756 109.82 -14.83 115.17
CA LYS A 756 109.99 -13.81 116.23
C LYS A 756 109.91 -14.32 117.67
N GLY A 757 109.60 -15.60 117.91
CA GLY A 757 109.53 -16.20 119.25
C GLY A 757 110.76 -16.99 119.68
N LEU A 758 111.85 -16.95 118.89
CA LEU A 758 113.11 -17.69 119.12
C LEU A 758 114.30 -16.77 119.44
N ILE A 759 114.05 -15.54 119.91
CA ILE A 759 115.06 -14.62 120.48
C ILE A 759 114.55 -14.11 121.83
#